data_AF-A0A017SSR2-F1
#
_entry.id   AF-A0A017SSR2-F1
#
_cell.length_a   1.000
_cell.length_b   1.000
_cell.length_c   1.000
_cell.angle_alpha   90.00
_cell.angle_beta   90.00
_cell.angle_gamma   90.00
#
_symmetry.space_group_name_H-M   'P 1'
#
loop_
_entity.id
_entity.type
_entity.pdbx_description
1 polymer ?
#
loop_
_entity_poly.entity_id
_entity_poly.type
_entity_poly.pdbx_seq_one_letter_code
_entity_poly.pdbx_strand_id
1 'polypeptide(L)'
;MDPATKAGALQVLGEVFEAAVAGRADWKAWGLDAGKVEAISALLCGSDALRGMEQAYGSAAPPRLMALHTALVTLAFGIAWAQHWSDSATMEPRRGKVARLRAREAGAAGAAGAAGAKETKPGATAVALEQAFGALAEITRVAEGGREETFEVLSAAIEAPLRSPCYQALWKAFTRPLTDEGGSEGEAVSLLDLEEPGARVKFERLYVRAHAEQMETPTGVEVTRGLLEIDPVRPQILREMLMEGMARWNRQPALGAWGAPGVPHLALEDLYEEPRVRRKGRPTYFWRSRSTPILERIRALLKKHPIVGVRGEPGCGKSLTARILAWDWAKAFLHKRAPSAPRPFFPVFIRGDADIVPHEVCLDEIIPRALRHRAAELQIKAAAEIGEAARPSWSGPVVYLVDGLDEAALTAAEVEALFRQLKDRTCGPHRAVVFSSAGALPSPVELRGIPMLRVVPLCGVAGFLEIAKGLSIHETGVHDWLHRWRLLNGTAYLSEEEFSQRNLHWALPTPLLLLMTVMMWAELPAEGAPVTRADIYERVFRRFVVSKCREDQAQHRPVVEATATLLARLVKRGEIDAALAEEDGSAAQAQAVLWLLGRLAWEGQRCARRGRALTVREVKAILRDELGMPDDGGENQGDDQADAQAAESLISVGALLVLQPGDEEGHARLVFTHGSFREFLVARYWATQLQRAVVASPSREHAEEISAGLLGARLLGSCDESFAFLLQILDGPGWTDVQRAGLVAWGASRFNEESPAFEDAQVPRWSEDQRPALREAALAIGSSVKGSAGVSMERPSSLRSLVGGPWVDDARVVVLAPGLRGRGALLQGADLRGANLEEACLEGADLRGADLRGAKLRGADLRRANLRKAVLEGADLREANLEEANLERAVLRGARLKEATLCGASLGGAMLQGADLEGADLSMATLEGATLRGASLQDANLFGARLKGVSLEEVVIKGAVLEGVQLDEETQGSERKRQTPH
;
A
#
# COMPACT_ATOMS: atom_id res chain seq x y z
N MET A 1 22.71 5.59 -59.10
CA MET A 1 23.67 5.30 -58.03
C MET A 1 23.18 4.05 -57.33
N ASP A 2 24.03 3.03 -57.21
CA ASP A 2 23.67 1.77 -56.56
C ASP A 2 24.18 1.79 -55.10
N PRO A 3 23.27 1.90 -54.11
CA PRO A 3 23.64 1.89 -52.69
C PRO A 3 24.37 0.61 -52.26
N ALA A 4 24.28 -0.47 -53.04
CA ALA A 4 24.97 -1.73 -52.77
C ALA A 4 26.49 -1.71 -53.08
N THR A 5 27.02 -0.60 -53.60
CA THR A 5 28.45 -0.45 -53.91
C THR A 5 29.22 0.27 -52.79
N LYS A 6 30.51 -0.06 -52.61
CA LYS A 6 31.42 0.61 -51.65
C LYS A 6 31.35 2.16 -51.79
N ALA A 7 31.33 2.65 -53.02
CA ALA A 7 31.21 4.07 -53.33
C ALA A 7 29.87 4.67 -52.87
N GLY A 8 28.76 3.96 -53.06
CA GLY A 8 27.42 4.40 -52.65
C GLY A 8 27.28 4.52 -51.13
N ALA A 9 27.84 3.58 -50.36
CA ALA A 9 27.76 3.63 -48.90
C ALA A 9 28.69 4.67 -48.26
N LEU A 10 29.88 4.89 -48.82
CA LEU A 10 30.76 5.99 -48.41
C LEU A 10 30.09 7.34 -48.66
N GLN A 11 29.34 7.46 -49.75
CA GLN A 11 28.53 8.65 -50.03
C GLN A 11 27.42 8.83 -48.99
N VAL A 12 26.70 7.78 -48.61
CA VAL A 12 25.66 7.84 -47.55
C VAL A 12 26.24 8.34 -46.22
N LEU A 13 27.39 7.82 -45.79
CA LEU A 13 28.03 8.27 -44.54
C LEU A 13 28.61 9.69 -44.65
N GLY A 14 29.08 10.08 -45.84
CA GLY A 14 29.42 11.47 -46.15
C GLY A 14 28.22 12.40 -45.98
N GLU A 15 27.06 11.99 -46.48
CA GLU A 15 25.80 12.72 -46.32
C GLU A 15 25.36 12.78 -44.85
N VAL A 16 25.56 11.73 -44.04
CA VAL A 16 25.31 11.76 -42.57
C VAL A 16 26.12 12.87 -41.93
N PHE A 17 27.44 12.85 -42.20
CA PHE A 17 28.38 13.78 -41.58
C PHE A 17 28.07 15.22 -42.02
N GLU A 18 27.82 15.45 -43.31
CA GLU A 18 27.48 16.77 -43.84
C GLU A 18 26.16 17.32 -43.28
N ALA A 19 25.15 16.45 -43.10
CA ALA A 19 23.88 16.85 -42.50
C ALA A 19 24.02 17.26 -41.03
N ALA A 20 24.82 16.51 -40.26
CA ALA A 20 25.19 16.88 -38.89
C ALA A 20 25.89 18.24 -38.85
N VAL A 21 26.82 18.49 -39.78
CA VAL A 21 27.54 19.76 -39.86
C VAL A 21 26.64 20.94 -40.25
N ALA A 22 25.66 20.70 -41.12
CA ALA A 22 24.70 21.71 -41.56
C ALA A 22 23.64 22.07 -40.50
N GLY A 23 23.73 21.52 -39.29
CA GLY A 23 22.76 21.76 -38.21
C GLY A 23 21.43 21.04 -38.42
N ARG A 24 21.36 20.05 -39.33
CA ARG A 24 20.19 19.17 -39.47
C ARG A 24 20.32 18.03 -38.47
N ALA A 25 20.19 18.37 -37.18
CA ALA A 25 20.44 17.46 -36.06
C ALA A 25 19.34 16.41 -35.83
N ASP A 26 18.24 16.47 -36.59
CA ASP A 26 17.15 15.48 -36.50
C ASP A 26 17.40 14.32 -37.47
N TRP A 27 17.62 13.12 -36.92
CA TRP A 27 17.78 11.89 -37.67
C TRP A 27 16.60 11.60 -38.61
N LYS A 28 15.37 12.06 -38.26
CA LYS A 28 14.18 11.95 -39.12
C LYS A 28 14.26 12.87 -40.33
N ALA A 29 14.83 14.07 -40.17
CA ALA A 29 14.95 15.05 -41.25
C ALA A 29 15.97 14.63 -42.31
N TRP A 30 16.91 13.75 -41.97
CA TRP A 30 17.92 13.21 -42.87
C TRP A 30 17.49 11.89 -43.57
N GLY A 31 16.44 11.23 -43.07
CA GLY A 31 15.80 10.10 -43.76
C GLY A 31 16.72 8.92 -43.99
N LEU A 32 17.32 8.37 -42.92
CA LEU A 32 18.01 7.08 -42.96
C LEU A 32 16.97 5.96 -43.15
N ASP A 33 16.55 5.73 -44.39
CA ASP A 33 15.62 4.67 -44.73
C ASP A 33 16.30 3.29 -44.74
N ALA A 34 15.49 2.24 -44.81
CA ALA A 34 15.97 0.86 -44.84
C ALA A 34 17.00 0.62 -45.96
N GLY A 35 16.87 1.30 -47.12
CA GLY A 35 17.82 1.17 -48.22
C GLY A 35 19.21 1.75 -47.90
N LYS A 36 19.27 2.87 -47.17
CA LYS A 36 20.53 3.45 -46.68
C LYS A 36 21.17 2.62 -45.56
N VAL A 37 20.36 2.05 -44.66
CA VAL A 37 20.86 1.13 -43.63
C VAL A 37 21.43 -0.14 -44.27
N GLU A 38 20.76 -0.68 -45.30
CA GLU A 38 21.25 -1.82 -46.08
C GLU A 38 22.52 -1.47 -46.88
N ALA A 39 22.65 -0.25 -47.40
CA ALA A 39 23.87 0.22 -48.05
C ALA A 39 25.08 0.24 -47.11
N ILE A 40 24.90 0.81 -45.90
CA ILE A 40 25.94 0.81 -44.86
C ILE A 40 26.24 -0.63 -44.41
N SER A 41 25.20 -1.47 -44.27
CA SER A 41 25.36 -2.89 -43.93
C SER A 41 26.16 -3.64 -45.00
N ALA A 42 25.86 -3.41 -46.29
CA ALA A 42 26.56 -4.02 -47.43
C ALA A 42 28.03 -3.58 -47.53
N LEU A 43 28.32 -2.30 -47.25
CA LEU A 43 29.69 -1.78 -47.15
C LEU A 43 30.47 -2.45 -46.04
N LEU A 44 29.87 -2.53 -44.85
CA LEU A 44 30.50 -3.22 -43.73
C LEU A 44 30.73 -4.68 -44.17
N CYS A 45 29.72 -5.40 -44.68
CA CYS A 45 29.83 -6.81 -45.08
C CYS A 45 30.87 -7.06 -46.20
N GLY A 46 31.08 -6.09 -47.09
CA GLY A 46 32.06 -6.16 -48.18
C GLY A 46 33.48 -5.73 -47.80
N SER A 47 33.71 -5.26 -46.56
CA SER A 47 35.00 -4.78 -46.07
C SER A 47 35.68 -5.80 -45.15
N ASP A 48 37.02 -5.82 -45.15
CA ASP A 48 37.79 -6.55 -44.13
C ASP A 48 37.57 -5.99 -42.71
N ALA A 49 36.86 -4.87 -42.56
CA ALA A 49 36.50 -4.27 -41.27
C ALA A 49 35.42 -5.07 -40.53
N LEU A 50 34.39 -5.59 -41.22
CA LEU A 50 33.38 -6.45 -40.56
C LEU A 50 33.97 -7.83 -40.29
N ARG A 51 34.89 -8.32 -41.15
CA ARG A 51 35.64 -9.58 -40.89
C ARG A 51 36.62 -9.43 -39.72
N GLY A 52 37.27 -8.27 -39.58
CA GLY A 52 38.11 -7.91 -38.43
C GLY A 52 37.31 -7.69 -37.15
N MET A 53 36.11 -7.10 -37.22
CA MET A 53 35.17 -7.00 -36.10
C MET A 53 34.56 -8.37 -35.73
N GLU A 54 34.21 -9.21 -36.69
CA GLU A 54 33.73 -10.59 -36.46
C GLU A 54 34.83 -11.49 -35.87
N GLN A 55 36.08 -11.32 -36.29
CA GLN A 55 37.25 -12.01 -35.74
C GLN A 55 37.66 -11.48 -34.36
N ALA A 56 37.53 -10.17 -34.11
CA ALA A 56 37.79 -9.56 -32.82
C ALA A 56 36.74 -9.81 -31.77
N TYR A 57 35.48 -10.01 -32.20
CA TYR A 57 34.32 -10.03 -31.32
C TYR A 57 33.53 -11.34 -31.40
N GLY A 58 34.04 -12.38 -32.06
CA GLY A 58 33.64 -13.78 -31.83
C GLY A 58 32.32 -14.30 -32.42
N SER A 59 31.42 -13.48 -32.99
CA SER A 59 30.32 -13.91 -33.90
C SER A 59 29.57 -12.74 -34.56
N ALA A 60 28.71 -13.06 -35.54
CA ALA A 60 27.93 -12.11 -36.34
C ALA A 60 26.84 -11.39 -35.53
N ALA A 61 27.16 -10.21 -34.99
CA ALA A 61 26.11 -9.23 -34.69
C ALA A 61 25.33 -8.94 -35.99
N PRO A 62 24.00 -8.72 -35.95
CA PRO A 62 23.24 -8.42 -37.17
C PRO A 62 23.90 -7.22 -37.89
N PRO A 63 24.31 -7.35 -39.17
CA PRO A 63 24.98 -6.27 -39.91
C PRO A 63 24.26 -4.93 -39.82
N ARG A 64 22.93 -4.99 -39.74
CA ARG A 64 22.03 -3.87 -39.49
C ARG A 64 22.30 -3.13 -38.17
N LEU A 65 22.50 -3.83 -37.06
CA LEU A 65 22.77 -3.21 -35.75
C LEU A 65 24.09 -2.45 -35.75
N MET A 66 25.12 -3.04 -36.37
CA MET A 66 26.43 -2.41 -36.53
C MET A 66 26.37 -1.20 -37.47
N ALA A 67 25.58 -1.28 -38.54
CA ALA A 67 25.34 -0.17 -39.45
C ALA A 67 24.66 1.01 -38.74
N LEU A 68 23.67 0.74 -37.90
CA LEU A 68 22.98 1.76 -37.11
C LEU A 68 23.92 2.42 -36.09
N HIS A 69 24.73 1.63 -35.36
CA HIS A 69 25.72 2.17 -34.42
C HIS A 69 26.78 3.03 -35.13
N THR A 70 27.27 2.57 -36.29
CA THR A 70 28.25 3.31 -37.09
C THR A 70 27.68 4.65 -37.56
N ALA A 71 26.45 4.66 -38.06
CA ALA A 71 25.77 5.89 -38.47
C ALA A 71 25.59 6.89 -37.30
N LEU A 72 25.22 6.40 -36.11
CA LEU A 72 25.10 7.22 -34.90
C LEU A 72 26.43 7.86 -34.49
N VAL A 73 27.51 7.09 -34.50
CA VAL A 73 28.85 7.59 -34.17
C VAL A 73 29.31 8.64 -35.18
N THR A 74 29.09 8.43 -36.48
CA THR A 74 29.41 9.41 -37.54
C THR A 74 28.60 10.70 -37.37
N LEU A 75 27.31 10.60 -37.03
CA LEU A 75 26.44 11.75 -36.80
C LEU A 75 26.90 12.56 -35.59
N ALA A 76 27.15 11.91 -34.44
CA ALA A 76 27.65 12.55 -33.23
C ALA A 76 29.01 13.23 -33.45
N PHE A 77 29.89 12.61 -34.24
CA PHE A 77 31.18 13.17 -34.61
C PHE A 77 31.05 14.44 -35.47
N GLY A 78 30.13 14.45 -36.44
CA GLY A 78 29.83 15.65 -37.25
C GLY A 78 29.25 16.81 -36.43
N ILE A 79 28.36 16.53 -35.47
CA ILE A 79 27.78 17.55 -34.57
C ILE A 79 28.88 18.18 -33.71
N ALA A 80 29.71 17.35 -33.08
CA ALA A 80 30.81 17.83 -32.26
C ALA A 80 31.84 18.63 -33.07
N TRP A 81 32.12 18.21 -34.31
CA TRP A 81 32.97 18.95 -35.24
C TRP A 81 32.38 20.32 -35.56
N ALA A 82 31.11 20.40 -35.91
CA ALA A 82 30.48 21.67 -36.23
C ALA A 82 30.43 22.63 -35.03
N GLN A 83 30.12 22.13 -33.83
CA GLN A 83 30.06 22.94 -32.61
C GLN A 83 31.44 23.40 -32.13
N HIS A 84 32.47 22.56 -32.27
CA HIS A 84 33.82 22.96 -31.88
C HIS A 84 34.36 24.10 -32.76
N TRP A 85 34.03 24.07 -34.05
CA TRP A 85 34.56 24.98 -35.06
C TRP A 85 33.58 26.08 -35.50
N SER A 86 32.36 26.12 -34.96
CA SER A 86 31.41 27.23 -35.16
C SER A 86 31.84 28.51 -34.44
N ASP A 87 32.59 28.38 -33.33
CA ASP A 87 32.99 29.51 -32.46
C ASP A 87 34.37 30.09 -32.79
N SER A 88 35.17 29.44 -33.65
CA SER A 88 36.51 29.93 -33.96
C SER A 88 36.46 30.95 -35.10
N ALA A 89 36.83 32.21 -34.80
CA ALA A 89 37.01 33.28 -35.79
C ALA A 89 38.00 32.94 -36.94
N THR A 90 38.72 31.82 -36.83
CA THR A 90 39.63 31.29 -37.86
C THR A 90 38.94 30.55 -39.03
N MET A 91 37.60 30.41 -39.02
CA MET A 91 36.84 29.80 -40.12
C MET A 91 36.46 30.77 -41.26
N GLU A 92 36.61 32.08 -41.11
CA GLU A 92 36.35 33.02 -42.23
C GLU A 92 37.33 32.84 -43.42
N PRO A 93 38.65 32.66 -43.21
CA PRO A 93 39.58 32.40 -44.32
C PRO A 93 39.41 31.01 -44.98
N ARG A 94 38.86 30.01 -44.26
CA ARG A 94 38.69 28.62 -44.75
C ARG A 94 37.30 28.34 -45.34
N ARG A 95 36.22 29.01 -44.89
CA ARG A 95 34.92 29.04 -45.61
C ARG A 95 35.07 29.61 -47.02
N GLY A 96 35.95 30.60 -47.21
CA GLY A 96 36.27 31.17 -48.52
C GLY A 96 37.01 30.21 -49.47
N LYS A 97 37.89 29.32 -48.96
CA LYS A 97 38.57 28.29 -49.77
C LYS A 97 37.60 27.18 -50.22
N VAL A 98 36.69 26.74 -49.34
CA VAL A 98 35.64 25.76 -49.68
C VAL A 98 34.61 26.36 -50.65
N ALA A 99 34.25 27.64 -50.49
CA ALA A 99 33.40 28.36 -51.44
C ALA A 99 34.09 28.58 -52.81
N ARG A 100 35.40 28.83 -52.85
CA ARG A 100 36.18 28.91 -54.10
C ARG A 100 36.32 27.56 -54.82
N LEU A 101 36.43 26.46 -54.09
CA LEU A 101 36.37 25.10 -54.64
C LEU A 101 34.99 24.81 -55.23
N ARG A 102 33.91 25.15 -54.50
CA ARG A 102 32.52 25.08 -55.00
C ARG A 102 32.26 25.94 -56.24
N ALA A 103 32.84 27.14 -56.32
CA ALA A 103 32.71 28.01 -57.49
C ALA A 103 33.48 27.47 -58.71
N ARG A 104 34.59 26.75 -58.49
CA ARG A 104 35.36 26.07 -59.54
C ARG A 104 34.62 24.84 -60.07
N GLU A 105 33.88 24.13 -59.22
CA GLU A 105 33.00 23.02 -59.57
C GLU A 105 31.73 23.48 -60.28
N ALA A 106 31.10 24.56 -59.82
CA ALA A 106 29.91 25.14 -60.46
C ALA A 106 30.23 25.79 -61.82
N GLY A 107 31.41 26.38 -61.98
CA GLY A 107 31.87 26.97 -63.24
C GLY A 107 32.22 25.94 -64.34
N ALA A 108 32.48 24.68 -63.98
CA ALA A 108 32.77 23.61 -64.94
C ALA A 108 31.49 23.00 -65.55
N ALA A 109 30.31 23.25 -64.97
CA ALA A 109 29.02 22.72 -65.45
C ALA A 109 28.40 23.55 -66.60
N GLY A 110 29.04 24.65 -67.02
CA GLY A 110 28.48 25.62 -67.98
C GLY A 110 28.97 25.52 -69.44
N ALA A 111 29.84 24.58 -69.79
CA ALA A 111 30.33 24.42 -71.17
C ALA A 111 30.12 22.99 -71.69
N ALA A 112 29.29 22.88 -72.72
CA ALA A 112 28.83 21.64 -73.32
C ALA A 112 29.92 20.87 -74.09
N GLY A 113 29.76 19.53 -74.15
CA GLY A 113 30.13 18.74 -75.34
C GLY A 113 31.10 17.58 -75.14
N ALA A 114 30.56 16.36 -75.20
CA ALA A 114 31.17 15.11 -75.69
C ALA A 114 32.49 14.57 -75.07
N ALA A 115 32.43 13.27 -74.75
CA ALA A 115 33.52 12.30 -74.62
C ALA A 115 34.41 12.31 -73.34
N GLY A 116 34.38 11.17 -72.63
CA GLY A 116 35.38 10.78 -71.62
C GLY A 116 34.87 10.85 -70.18
N ALA A 117 34.57 9.69 -69.59
CA ALA A 117 34.36 9.57 -68.15
C ALA A 117 35.62 10.00 -67.40
N LYS A 118 35.59 11.19 -66.79
CA LYS A 118 36.54 11.60 -65.75
C LYS A 118 35.83 11.51 -64.42
N GLU A 119 36.27 10.55 -63.61
CA GLU A 119 35.89 10.44 -62.20
C GLU A 119 36.14 11.78 -61.51
N THR A 120 35.08 12.36 -60.96
CA THR A 120 35.17 13.48 -60.02
C THR A 120 35.94 13.01 -58.79
N LYS A 121 37.10 13.61 -58.51
CA LYS A 121 37.86 13.33 -57.27
C LYS A 121 36.93 13.48 -56.06
N PRO A 122 36.88 12.51 -55.12
CA PRO A 122 36.09 12.65 -53.90
C PRO A 122 36.54 13.87 -53.09
N GLY A 123 35.59 14.61 -52.52
CA GLY A 123 35.88 15.76 -51.66
C GLY A 123 36.71 15.36 -50.42
N ALA A 124 37.41 16.31 -49.80
CA ALA A 124 38.32 16.07 -48.66
C ALA A 124 37.67 15.25 -47.51
N THR A 125 36.37 15.46 -47.24
CA THR A 125 35.59 14.71 -46.25
C THR A 125 35.39 13.24 -46.66
N ALA A 126 35.11 12.98 -47.93
CA ALA A 126 34.93 11.62 -48.45
C ALA A 126 36.25 10.83 -48.41
N VAL A 127 37.37 11.49 -48.71
CA VAL A 127 38.72 10.90 -48.58
C VAL A 127 39.04 10.57 -47.12
N ALA A 128 38.73 11.46 -46.18
CA ALA A 128 38.94 11.21 -44.74
C ALA A 128 38.04 10.08 -44.21
N LEU A 129 36.77 10.00 -44.64
CA LEU A 129 35.90 8.89 -44.30
C LEU A 129 36.43 7.56 -44.87
N GLU A 130 36.90 7.54 -46.11
CA GLU A 130 37.49 6.32 -46.68
C GLU A 130 38.75 5.87 -45.92
N GLN A 131 39.61 6.80 -45.50
CA GLN A 131 40.76 6.52 -44.65
C GLN A 131 40.35 6.03 -43.26
N ALA A 132 39.28 6.58 -42.67
CA ALA A 132 38.74 6.13 -41.38
C ALA A 132 38.30 4.66 -41.47
N PHE A 133 37.57 4.28 -42.52
CA PHE A 133 37.15 2.89 -42.70
C PHE A 133 38.31 1.94 -42.97
N GLY A 134 39.35 2.38 -43.70
CA GLY A 134 40.60 1.63 -43.84
C GLY A 134 41.30 1.40 -42.50
N ALA A 135 41.34 2.42 -41.64
CA ALA A 135 41.92 2.33 -40.30
C ALA A 135 41.08 1.47 -39.34
N LEU A 136 39.75 1.43 -39.53
CA LEU A 136 38.84 0.61 -38.72
C LEU A 136 39.13 -0.89 -38.88
N ALA A 137 39.51 -1.32 -40.09
CA ALA A 137 39.97 -2.69 -40.35
C ALA A 137 41.34 -3.02 -39.70
N GLU A 138 42.19 -2.02 -39.48
CA GLU A 138 43.50 -2.17 -38.85
C GLU A 138 43.39 -2.22 -37.32
N ILE A 139 42.55 -1.35 -36.73
CA ILE A 139 42.32 -1.25 -35.28
C ILE A 139 41.64 -2.52 -34.73
N THR A 140 40.76 -3.14 -35.52
CA THR A 140 39.99 -4.32 -35.11
C THR A 140 40.79 -5.61 -35.22
N ARG A 141 41.90 -5.66 -35.97
CA ARG A 141 42.73 -6.86 -36.15
C ARG A 141 43.55 -7.28 -34.90
N VAL A 142 43.58 -6.45 -33.85
CA VAL A 142 44.47 -6.59 -32.67
C VAL A 142 43.78 -7.21 -31.46
N ALA A 143 42.45 -7.35 -31.46
CA ALA A 143 41.71 -8.00 -30.38
C ALA A 143 41.45 -9.47 -30.75
N GLU A 144 41.91 -10.42 -29.95
CA GLU A 144 41.60 -11.85 -30.10
C GLU A 144 40.82 -12.31 -28.87
N GLY A 145 39.57 -12.77 -29.04
CA GLY A 145 38.76 -13.30 -27.95
C GLY A 145 37.35 -13.76 -28.35
N GLY A 146 36.73 -14.60 -27.53
CA GLY A 146 35.63 -15.51 -27.89
C GLY A 146 34.19 -14.96 -27.79
N ARG A 147 33.19 -15.84 -27.97
CA ARG A 147 31.75 -15.53 -28.12
C ARG A 147 31.06 -14.77 -26.96
N GLU A 148 31.62 -14.73 -25.74
CA GLU A 148 31.05 -13.97 -24.61
C GLU A 148 31.37 -12.45 -24.71
N GLU A 149 32.27 -12.03 -25.60
CA GLU A 149 32.85 -10.69 -25.62
C GLU A 149 32.16 -9.68 -26.57
N THR A 150 31.31 -10.12 -27.51
CA THR A 150 30.64 -9.22 -28.49
C THR A 150 29.73 -8.19 -27.81
N PHE A 151 28.99 -8.65 -26.79
CA PHE A 151 28.04 -7.85 -26.02
C PHE A 151 28.76 -6.86 -25.09
N GLU A 152 29.76 -7.34 -24.35
CA GLU A 152 30.54 -6.51 -23.43
C GLU A 152 31.25 -5.37 -24.16
N VAL A 153 31.73 -5.59 -25.40
CA VAL A 153 32.46 -4.56 -26.15
C VAL A 153 31.55 -3.50 -26.77
N LEU A 154 30.42 -3.86 -27.40
CA LEU A 154 29.46 -2.88 -27.92
C LEU A 154 28.77 -2.11 -26.79
N SER A 155 28.45 -2.78 -25.67
CA SER A 155 27.95 -2.13 -24.46
C SER A 155 29.00 -1.20 -23.85
N ALA A 156 30.25 -1.64 -23.73
CA ALA A 156 31.35 -0.79 -23.26
C ALA A 156 31.65 0.38 -24.22
N ALA A 157 31.43 0.22 -25.53
CA ALA A 157 31.54 1.31 -26.49
C ALA A 157 30.39 2.32 -26.37
N ILE A 158 29.20 1.90 -25.92
CA ILE A 158 28.09 2.81 -25.61
C ILE A 158 28.35 3.56 -24.29
N GLU A 159 28.85 2.87 -23.26
CA GLU A 159 29.17 3.47 -21.96
C GLU A 159 30.44 4.33 -21.99
N ALA A 160 31.41 3.98 -22.83
CA ALA A 160 32.66 4.69 -23.03
C ALA A 160 32.89 4.97 -24.54
N PRO A 161 32.16 5.93 -25.14
CA PRO A 161 32.15 6.17 -26.59
C PRO A 161 33.51 6.59 -27.17
N LEU A 162 34.39 7.18 -26.37
CA LEU A 162 35.77 7.48 -26.77
C LEU A 162 36.65 6.23 -26.98
N ARG A 163 36.22 5.07 -26.47
CA ARG A 163 36.87 3.78 -26.67
C ARG A 163 36.31 3.03 -27.87
N SER A 164 35.24 3.52 -28.51
CA SER A 164 34.67 2.91 -29.70
C SER A 164 35.70 2.88 -30.85
N PRO A 165 35.90 1.73 -31.52
CA PRO A 165 36.76 1.63 -32.70
C PRO A 165 36.37 2.63 -33.80
N CYS A 166 35.07 2.91 -33.94
CA CYS A 166 34.55 3.89 -34.89
C CYS A 166 35.01 5.31 -34.56
N TYR A 167 34.95 5.72 -33.29
CA TYR A 167 35.48 7.01 -32.85
C TYR A 167 36.99 7.10 -33.10
N GLN A 168 37.76 6.09 -32.71
CA GLN A 168 39.23 6.09 -32.86
C GLN A 168 39.65 6.18 -34.33
N ALA A 169 38.94 5.47 -35.21
CA ALA A 169 39.18 5.48 -36.64
C ALA A 169 38.86 6.85 -37.27
N LEU A 170 37.69 7.43 -36.97
CA LEU A 170 37.31 8.78 -37.41
C LEU A 170 38.29 9.84 -36.90
N TRP A 171 38.65 9.77 -35.62
CA TRP A 171 39.64 10.65 -35.01
C TRP A 171 40.99 10.60 -35.74
N LYS A 172 41.53 9.39 -35.95
CA LYS A 172 42.83 9.18 -36.62
C LYS A 172 42.81 9.66 -38.07
N ALA A 173 41.70 9.51 -38.78
CA ALA A 173 41.59 9.93 -40.17
C ALA A 173 41.48 11.46 -40.32
N PHE A 174 40.67 12.11 -39.48
CA PHE A 174 40.47 13.56 -39.57
C PHE A 174 41.65 14.38 -39.03
N THR A 175 42.52 13.77 -38.22
CA THR A 175 43.74 14.41 -37.67
C THR A 175 44.98 14.16 -38.54
N ARG A 176 44.92 13.27 -39.53
CA ARG A 176 46.02 13.02 -40.46
C ARG A 176 46.03 14.09 -41.57
N PRO A 177 47.21 14.58 -41.97
CA PRO A 177 47.31 15.44 -43.14
C PRO A 177 46.89 14.68 -44.40
N LEU A 178 45.96 15.26 -45.17
CA LEU A 178 45.54 14.72 -46.46
C LEU A 178 46.67 14.96 -47.48
N THR A 179 47.48 13.94 -47.77
CA THR A 179 48.43 14.00 -48.88
C THR A 179 47.72 13.69 -50.18
N ASP A 180 47.68 14.63 -51.11
CA ASP A 180 47.20 14.39 -52.48
C ASP A 180 48.13 13.35 -53.13
N GLU A 181 47.60 12.21 -53.55
CA GLU A 181 48.33 11.27 -54.41
C GLU A 181 48.49 11.90 -55.80
N GLY A 182 49.51 12.75 -55.94
CA GLY A 182 49.81 13.46 -57.18
C GLY A 182 50.54 14.76 -56.89
N GLY A 183 51.88 14.70 -56.93
CA GLY A 183 52.79 15.75 -56.50
C GLY A 183 52.42 17.17 -56.92
N SER A 184 52.22 18.02 -55.92
CA SER A 184 52.68 19.41 -55.90
C SER A 184 52.80 19.82 -54.42
N GLU A 185 53.83 20.60 -54.09
CA GLU A 185 54.12 21.11 -52.74
C GLU A 185 53.02 22.08 -52.26
N GLY A 186 51.87 21.53 -51.88
CA GLY A 186 50.79 22.22 -51.19
C GLY A 186 50.76 21.81 -49.73
N GLU A 187 50.66 22.80 -48.82
CA GLU A 187 50.55 22.61 -47.37
C GLU A 187 49.60 21.46 -47.03
N ALA A 188 50.11 20.47 -46.30
CA ALA A 188 49.35 19.29 -45.92
C ALA A 188 48.31 19.70 -44.85
N VAL A 189 47.04 19.84 -45.25
CA VAL A 189 45.97 20.31 -44.36
C VAL A 189 45.31 19.12 -43.67
N SER A 190 45.39 19.07 -42.34
CA SER A 190 44.54 18.23 -41.50
C SER A 190 43.13 18.85 -41.40
N LEU A 191 42.08 18.03 -41.42
CA LEU A 191 40.70 18.51 -41.26
C LEU A 191 40.36 18.88 -39.80
N LEU A 192 41.09 18.30 -38.85
CA LEU A 192 41.09 18.67 -37.44
C LEU A 192 42.49 19.20 -37.08
N ASP A 193 42.57 20.51 -36.87
CA ASP A 193 43.79 21.20 -36.47
C ASP A 193 43.77 21.40 -34.95
N LEU A 194 44.67 20.73 -34.22
CA LEU A 194 44.62 20.65 -32.75
C LEU A 194 45.81 21.32 -32.07
N GLU A 195 46.40 22.33 -32.72
CA GLU A 195 47.57 23.05 -32.22
C GLU A 195 47.35 23.70 -30.84
N GLU A 196 46.11 24.01 -30.46
CA GLU A 196 45.79 24.57 -29.15
C GLU A 196 45.80 23.52 -28.01
N PRO A 197 46.57 23.75 -26.92
CA PRO A 197 46.54 22.89 -25.74
C PRO A 197 45.12 22.78 -25.16
N GLY A 198 44.58 21.57 -25.13
CA GLY A 198 43.23 21.29 -24.60
C GLY A 198 42.11 21.26 -25.66
N ALA A 199 42.39 21.58 -26.93
CA ALA A 199 41.41 21.49 -28.02
C ALA A 199 40.82 20.08 -28.15
N ARG A 200 41.66 19.05 -28.02
CA ARG A 200 41.22 17.65 -27.99
C ARG A 200 40.22 17.37 -26.86
N VAL A 201 40.52 17.80 -25.64
CA VAL A 201 39.65 17.59 -24.47
C VAL A 201 38.30 18.29 -24.66
N LYS A 202 38.33 19.50 -25.25
CA LYS A 202 37.12 20.26 -25.57
C LYS A 202 36.27 19.54 -26.64
N PHE A 203 36.91 19.03 -27.70
CA PHE A 203 36.23 18.24 -28.72
C PHE A 203 35.64 16.95 -28.16
N GLU A 204 36.41 16.18 -27.39
CA GLU A 204 35.96 14.92 -26.80
C GLU A 204 34.76 15.12 -25.86
N ARG A 205 34.72 16.21 -25.09
CA ARG A 205 33.54 16.57 -24.27
C ARG A 205 32.31 16.88 -25.11
N LEU A 206 32.46 17.62 -26.21
CA LEU A 206 31.37 17.92 -27.14
C LEU A 206 30.86 16.64 -27.82
N TYR A 207 31.77 15.75 -28.21
CA TYR A 207 31.43 14.45 -28.80
C TYR A 207 30.65 13.56 -27.83
N VAL A 208 31.13 13.41 -26.58
CA VAL A 208 30.42 12.60 -25.56
C VAL A 208 29.01 13.14 -25.33
N ARG A 209 28.86 14.47 -25.26
CA ARG A 209 27.55 15.11 -25.12
C ARG A 209 26.66 14.85 -26.34
N ALA A 210 27.15 15.10 -27.55
CA ALA A 210 26.40 14.86 -28.78
C ALA A 210 26.00 13.38 -28.92
N HIS A 211 26.91 12.45 -28.59
CA HIS A 211 26.62 11.02 -28.60
C HIS A 211 25.52 10.64 -27.60
N ALA A 212 25.56 11.17 -26.37
CA ALA A 212 24.52 10.94 -25.36
C ALA A 212 23.15 11.46 -25.82
N GLU A 213 23.10 12.66 -26.40
CA GLU A 213 21.87 13.24 -26.98
C GLU A 213 21.33 12.36 -28.14
N GLN A 214 22.21 11.80 -28.98
CA GLN A 214 21.80 10.90 -30.06
C GLN A 214 21.33 9.53 -29.57
N MET A 215 21.80 9.04 -28.42
CA MET A 215 21.33 7.77 -27.84
C MET A 215 19.87 7.84 -27.35
N GLU A 216 19.33 9.04 -27.11
CA GLU A 216 17.92 9.26 -26.76
C GLU A 216 16.99 9.25 -27.98
N THR A 217 17.54 9.24 -29.21
CA THR A 217 16.75 9.16 -30.44
C THR A 217 16.19 7.75 -30.65
N PRO A 218 15.09 7.59 -31.43
CA PRO A 218 14.57 6.28 -31.84
C PRO A 218 15.63 5.32 -32.41
N THR A 219 16.64 5.82 -33.13
CA THR A 219 17.77 5.02 -33.63
C THR A 219 18.67 4.53 -32.49
N GLY A 220 18.97 5.39 -31.51
CA GLY A 220 19.67 5.01 -30.28
C GLY A 220 18.90 3.97 -29.47
N VAL A 221 17.56 4.10 -29.42
CA VAL A 221 16.65 3.12 -28.81
C VAL A 221 16.64 1.80 -29.60
N GLU A 222 16.70 1.83 -30.93
CA GLU A 222 16.75 0.62 -31.78
C GLU A 222 18.09 -0.13 -31.61
N VAL A 223 19.21 0.58 -31.56
CA VAL A 223 20.53 0.00 -31.25
C VAL A 223 20.53 -0.61 -29.84
N THR A 224 19.97 0.11 -28.87
CA THR A 224 19.83 -0.39 -27.50
C THR A 224 18.94 -1.64 -27.46
N ARG A 225 17.79 -1.64 -28.15
CA ARG A 225 16.86 -2.76 -28.22
C ARG A 225 17.46 -3.99 -28.92
N GLY A 226 18.16 -3.81 -30.03
CA GLY A 226 18.76 -4.93 -30.76
C GLY A 226 19.92 -5.57 -29.99
N LEU A 227 20.70 -4.80 -29.21
CA LEU A 227 21.69 -5.35 -28.27
C LEU A 227 21.04 -6.16 -27.15
N LEU A 228 19.86 -5.72 -26.74
CA LEU A 228 19.04 -6.32 -25.69
C LEU A 228 18.34 -7.63 -26.16
N GLU A 229 18.07 -7.79 -27.45
CA GLU A 229 17.43 -8.98 -28.05
C GLU A 229 18.38 -10.20 -28.24
N ILE A 230 19.69 -10.03 -28.11
CA ILE A 230 20.71 -11.04 -28.50
C ILE A 230 21.10 -12.04 -27.37
N ASP A 231 20.70 -11.86 -26.10
CA ASP A 231 21.28 -12.59 -24.95
C ASP A 231 20.30 -13.40 -24.03
N PRO A 232 20.54 -14.71 -23.77
CA PRO A 232 19.86 -15.52 -22.75
C PRO A 232 20.23 -15.25 -21.26
N VAL A 233 21.22 -14.43 -20.93
CA VAL A 233 21.66 -14.10 -19.54
C VAL A 233 20.83 -12.97 -18.89
N ARG A 234 20.00 -12.27 -19.66
CA ARG A 234 19.19 -11.11 -19.28
C ARG A 234 18.26 -11.28 -18.06
N PRO A 235 17.64 -12.45 -17.79
CA PRO A 235 16.85 -12.64 -16.57
C PRO A 235 17.68 -12.58 -15.29
N GLN A 236 18.96 -12.94 -15.33
CA GLN A 236 19.83 -12.94 -14.15
C GLN A 236 20.26 -11.53 -13.76
N ILE A 237 20.64 -10.69 -14.73
CA ILE A 237 20.99 -9.28 -14.50
C ILE A 237 19.78 -8.50 -13.97
N LEU A 238 18.60 -8.69 -14.56
CA LEU A 238 17.37 -8.07 -14.07
C LEU A 238 17.05 -8.49 -12.62
N ARG A 239 17.27 -9.76 -12.26
CA ARG A 239 17.11 -10.25 -10.88
C ARG A 239 18.12 -9.60 -9.94
N GLU A 240 19.37 -9.47 -10.32
CA GLU A 240 20.41 -8.81 -9.51
C GLU A 240 20.07 -7.34 -9.28
N MET A 241 19.64 -6.60 -10.32
CA MET A 241 19.18 -5.21 -10.19
C MET A 241 17.97 -5.08 -9.24
N LEU A 242 16.97 -5.96 -9.36
CA LEU A 242 15.82 -5.99 -8.46
C LEU A 242 16.25 -6.25 -7.00
N MET A 243 17.20 -7.16 -6.80
CA MET A 243 17.74 -7.50 -5.47
C MET A 243 18.60 -6.38 -4.91
N GLU A 244 19.41 -5.70 -5.71
CA GLU A 244 20.19 -4.53 -5.27
C GLU A 244 19.29 -3.40 -4.79
N GLY A 245 18.19 -3.15 -5.50
CA GLY A 245 17.18 -2.20 -5.05
C GLY A 245 16.59 -2.58 -3.69
N MET A 246 16.21 -3.85 -3.52
CA MET A 246 15.62 -4.35 -2.27
C MET A 246 16.64 -4.37 -1.11
N ALA A 247 17.92 -4.62 -1.39
CA ALA A 247 19.01 -4.56 -0.41
C ALA A 247 19.31 -3.14 0.10
N ARG A 248 18.75 -2.10 -0.54
CA ARG A 248 18.82 -0.69 -0.10
C ARG A 248 17.64 -0.27 0.78
N TRP A 249 16.63 -1.11 0.99
CA TRP A 249 15.41 -0.76 1.76
C TRP A 249 15.66 -0.38 3.22
N ASN A 250 16.73 -0.86 3.85
CA ASN A 250 17.06 -0.46 5.22
C ASN A 250 17.36 1.05 5.37
N ARG A 251 17.80 1.69 4.28
CA ARG A 251 18.15 3.13 4.22
C ARG A 251 17.03 4.02 3.70
N GLN A 252 15.91 3.43 3.26
CA GLN A 252 14.77 4.22 2.82
C GLN A 252 13.96 4.73 4.02
N PRO A 253 13.24 5.86 3.89
CA PRO A 253 12.43 6.35 4.98
C PRO A 253 11.32 5.35 5.33
N ALA A 254 11.09 5.13 6.62
CA ALA A 254 10.09 4.17 7.09
C ALA A 254 8.66 4.53 6.64
N LEU A 255 8.37 5.84 6.50
CA LEU A 255 7.09 6.40 6.06
C LEU A 255 7.02 6.65 4.53
N GLY A 256 7.98 6.14 3.74
CA GLY A 256 7.97 6.22 2.27
C GLY A 256 8.97 7.22 1.68
N ALA A 257 9.15 7.20 0.35
CA ALA A 257 10.20 7.91 -0.40
C ALA A 257 10.07 9.44 -0.48
N TRP A 258 9.28 10.07 0.38
CA TRP A 258 8.88 11.48 0.23
C TRP A 258 9.48 12.28 1.36
N GLY A 259 10.27 13.31 1.00
CA GLY A 259 10.77 14.34 1.90
C GLY A 259 9.63 15.25 2.34
N ALA A 260 8.63 14.68 3.02
CA ALA A 260 7.48 15.42 3.52
C ALA A 260 7.98 16.52 4.47
N PRO A 261 7.61 17.78 4.24
CA PRO A 261 8.09 18.90 5.04
C PRO A 261 7.66 18.73 6.48
N GLY A 262 8.62 18.74 7.40
CA GLY A 262 8.35 18.57 8.83
C GLY A 262 8.26 17.13 9.33
N VAL A 263 8.50 16.12 8.49
CA VAL A 263 8.71 14.73 8.91
C VAL A 263 10.22 14.45 9.01
N PRO A 264 10.75 14.02 10.17
CA PRO A 264 12.15 13.63 10.25
C PRO A 264 12.44 12.46 9.32
N HIS A 265 13.52 12.57 8.54
CA HIS A 265 13.96 11.49 7.65
C HIS A 265 14.53 10.34 8.48
N LEU A 266 13.68 9.36 8.81
CA LEU A 266 14.03 8.22 9.67
C LEU A 266 14.20 6.97 8.82
N ALA A 267 15.42 6.40 8.81
CA ALA A 267 15.66 5.16 8.09
C ALA A 267 14.89 4.01 8.74
N LEU A 268 14.58 2.98 7.94
CA LEU A 268 13.86 1.80 8.41
C LEU A 268 14.57 1.11 9.59
N GLU A 269 15.90 1.05 9.57
CA GLU A 269 16.72 0.44 10.63
C GLU A 269 16.72 1.23 11.94
N ASP A 270 16.54 2.55 11.85
CA ASP A 270 16.51 3.45 13.00
C ASP A 270 15.23 3.28 13.82
N LEU A 271 14.11 2.98 13.14
CA LEU A 271 12.78 2.83 13.73
C LEU A 271 12.38 1.38 14.05
N TYR A 272 13.08 0.40 13.47
CA TYR A 272 12.72 -1.00 13.66
C TYR A 272 13.24 -1.55 14.99
N GLU A 273 12.28 -1.86 15.87
CA GLU A 273 12.48 -2.72 17.03
C GLU A 273 11.85 -4.09 16.73
N GLU A 274 12.61 -5.18 16.86
CA GLU A 274 12.18 -6.50 16.40
C GLU A 274 10.94 -6.97 17.19
N PRO A 275 9.76 -7.13 16.55
CA PRO A 275 8.57 -7.54 17.25
C PRO A 275 8.71 -8.94 17.83
N ARG A 276 8.09 -9.18 18.98
CA ARG A 276 8.02 -10.53 19.56
C ARG A 276 6.76 -11.25 19.08
N VAL A 277 6.79 -12.58 19.05
CA VAL A 277 5.65 -13.40 18.62
C VAL A 277 5.25 -14.46 19.63
N ARG A 278 3.95 -14.82 19.61
CA ARG A 278 3.40 -15.99 20.31
C ARG A 278 2.76 -16.97 19.31
N ARG A 279 2.91 -18.27 19.55
CA ARG A 279 2.27 -19.34 18.75
C ARG A 279 0.86 -19.60 19.28
N LYS A 280 -0.12 -19.77 18.39
CA LYS A 280 -1.46 -20.25 18.78
C LYS A 280 -1.39 -21.75 19.13
N GLY A 281 -1.58 -22.10 20.40
CA GLY A 281 -1.78 -23.49 20.86
C GLY A 281 -3.27 -23.84 20.97
N ARG A 282 -3.61 -25.12 21.20
CA ARG A 282 -4.97 -25.55 21.60
C ARG A 282 -5.42 -24.73 22.83
N PRO A 283 -6.72 -24.47 23.02
CA PRO A 283 -7.22 -23.71 24.15
C PRO A 283 -7.09 -24.58 25.41
N THR A 284 -5.93 -24.53 26.04
CA THR A 284 -5.70 -25.13 27.36
C THR A 284 -5.27 -24.02 28.29
N TYR A 285 -6.00 -23.92 29.40
CA TYR A 285 -5.93 -22.94 30.48
C TYR A 285 -4.55 -22.85 31.15
N PHE A 286 -3.47 -22.46 30.46
CA PHE A 286 -2.20 -22.09 31.11
C PHE A 286 -1.43 -21.09 30.24
N TRP A 287 -1.43 -19.83 30.67
CA TRP A 287 -0.76 -18.70 30.03
C TRP A 287 0.76 -18.71 30.32
N ARG A 288 1.52 -19.64 29.75
CA ARG A 288 3.01 -19.61 29.83
C ARG A 288 3.68 -20.02 28.52
N SER A 289 3.52 -19.21 27.47
CA SER A 289 4.34 -19.28 26.25
C SER A 289 5.37 -18.14 26.30
N ARG A 290 6.67 -18.45 26.43
CA ARG A 290 7.76 -17.46 26.30
C ARG A 290 7.68 -16.78 24.92
N SER A 291 7.77 -15.45 24.89
CA SER A 291 7.78 -14.67 23.65
C SER A 291 9.17 -14.77 23.00
N THR A 292 9.23 -14.93 21.68
CA THR A 292 10.49 -15.03 20.91
C THR A 292 10.55 -13.96 19.83
N PRO A 293 11.74 -13.50 19.40
CA PRO A 293 11.90 -12.58 18.28
C PRO A 293 11.27 -13.13 16.99
N ILE A 294 10.61 -12.27 16.20
CA ILE A 294 9.81 -12.68 15.05
C ILE A 294 10.65 -13.24 13.90
N LEU A 295 11.81 -12.66 13.60
CA LEU A 295 12.63 -13.02 12.45
C LEU A 295 13.22 -14.42 12.64
N GLU A 296 13.83 -14.68 13.80
CA GLU A 296 14.36 -16.00 14.15
C GLU A 296 13.25 -17.05 14.10
N ARG A 297 12.06 -16.71 14.59
CA ARG A 297 10.93 -17.64 14.66
C ARG A 297 10.38 -17.98 13.27
N ILE A 298 10.23 -16.99 12.39
CA ILE A 298 9.80 -17.21 11.00
C ILE A 298 10.81 -18.14 10.30
N ARG A 299 12.11 -17.85 10.40
CA ARG A 299 13.17 -18.69 9.81
C ARG A 299 13.12 -20.14 10.34
N ALA A 300 12.91 -20.32 11.65
CA ALA A 300 12.79 -21.65 12.25
C ALA A 300 11.55 -22.42 11.77
N LEU A 301 10.43 -21.73 11.56
CA LEU A 301 9.20 -22.34 11.05
C LEU A 301 9.27 -22.67 9.56
N LEU A 302 9.89 -21.82 8.74
CA LEU A 302 10.07 -22.07 7.30
C LEU A 302 10.94 -23.31 6.99
N LYS A 303 11.75 -23.77 7.96
CA LYS A 303 12.45 -25.07 7.86
C LYS A 303 11.51 -26.27 7.94
N LYS A 304 10.35 -26.14 8.58
CA LYS A 304 9.41 -27.22 8.88
C LYS A 304 8.07 -27.11 8.16
N HIS A 305 7.69 -25.89 7.78
CA HIS A 305 6.39 -25.59 7.20
C HIS A 305 6.58 -24.78 5.91
N PRO A 306 5.84 -25.10 4.84
CA PRO A 306 5.97 -24.40 3.56
C PRO A 306 5.44 -22.97 3.61
N ILE A 307 4.41 -22.74 4.43
CA ILE A 307 3.74 -21.45 4.62
C ILE A 307 3.77 -21.09 6.10
N VAL A 308 4.03 -19.82 6.43
CA VAL A 308 3.90 -19.25 7.76
C VAL A 308 2.97 -18.05 7.70
N GLY A 309 1.91 -18.05 8.51
CA GLY A 309 1.04 -16.89 8.64
C GLY A 309 1.47 -16.01 9.81
N VAL A 310 1.55 -14.70 9.59
CA VAL A 310 1.84 -13.69 10.59
C VAL A 310 0.62 -12.77 10.70
N ARG A 311 0.09 -12.65 11.91
CA ARG A 311 -1.06 -11.79 12.18
C ARG A 311 -0.78 -10.82 13.30
N GLY A 312 -1.37 -9.64 13.23
CA GLY A 312 -1.23 -8.60 14.25
C GLY A 312 -2.16 -7.43 13.97
N GLU A 313 -2.37 -6.61 15.00
CA GLU A 313 -3.16 -5.39 14.91
C GLU A 313 -2.53 -4.39 13.92
N PRO A 314 -3.30 -3.43 13.37
CA PRO A 314 -2.75 -2.34 12.57
C PRO A 314 -1.60 -1.62 13.32
N GLY A 315 -0.56 -1.19 12.60
CA GLY A 315 0.56 -0.46 13.20
C GLY A 315 1.55 -1.27 14.07
N CYS A 316 1.37 -2.58 14.29
CA CYS A 316 2.31 -3.41 15.08
C CYS A 316 3.63 -3.79 14.38
N GLY A 317 3.92 -3.23 13.20
CA GLY A 317 5.17 -3.46 12.48
C GLY A 317 5.21 -4.69 11.57
N LYS A 318 4.04 -5.19 11.10
CA LYS A 318 3.94 -6.31 10.13
C LYS A 318 4.71 -5.99 8.84
N SER A 319 4.36 -4.89 8.17
CA SER A 319 4.98 -4.46 6.91
C SER A 319 6.45 -4.10 7.08
N LEU A 320 6.83 -3.50 8.21
CA LEU A 320 8.25 -3.27 8.54
C LEU A 320 9.03 -4.58 8.65
N THR A 321 8.45 -5.60 9.30
CA THR A 321 9.04 -6.93 9.40
C THR A 321 9.14 -7.60 8.03
N ALA A 322 8.11 -7.48 7.19
CA ALA A 322 8.12 -8.02 5.83
C ALA A 322 9.24 -7.39 4.99
N ARG A 323 9.40 -6.05 5.05
CA ARG A 323 10.47 -5.32 4.37
C ARG A 323 11.86 -5.71 4.86
N ILE A 324 12.05 -5.93 6.17
CA ILE A 324 13.34 -6.38 6.71
C ILE A 324 13.68 -7.82 6.31
N LEU A 325 12.69 -8.72 6.28
CA LEU A 325 12.90 -10.07 5.73
C LEU A 325 13.29 -10.03 4.25
N ALA A 326 12.61 -9.19 3.47
CA ALA A 326 12.90 -8.99 2.06
C ALA A 326 14.33 -8.48 1.84
N TRP A 327 14.73 -7.46 2.60
CA TRP A 327 16.08 -6.89 2.61
C TRP A 327 17.16 -7.93 2.97
N ASP A 328 16.94 -8.70 4.04
CA ASP A 328 17.89 -9.71 4.53
C ASP A 328 18.09 -10.83 3.50
N TRP A 329 17.01 -11.30 2.89
CA TRP A 329 17.09 -12.31 1.82
C TRP A 329 17.70 -11.75 0.54
N ALA A 330 17.42 -10.49 0.17
CA ALA A 330 18.06 -9.85 -0.99
C ALA A 330 19.58 -9.72 -0.79
N LYS A 331 20.04 -9.33 0.41
CA LYS A 331 21.47 -9.33 0.74
C LYS A 331 22.08 -10.73 0.68
N ALA A 332 21.42 -11.73 1.25
CA ALA A 332 21.90 -13.11 1.22
C ALA A 332 21.97 -13.66 -0.21
N PHE A 333 21.09 -13.20 -1.10
CA PHE A 333 21.10 -13.51 -2.53
C PHE A 333 22.33 -12.91 -3.22
N LEU A 334 22.61 -11.62 -2.99
CA LEU A 334 23.74 -10.91 -3.63
C LEU A 334 25.13 -11.36 -3.12
N HIS A 335 25.26 -11.76 -1.85
CA HIS A 335 26.56 -12.03 -1.23
C HIS A 335 27.10 -13.47 -1.40
N LYS A 336 26.31 -14.45 -1.86
CA LYS A 336 26.78 -15.84 -1.99
C LYS A 336 27.33 -16.15 -3.38
N ARG A 337 28.67 -16.21 -3.50
CA ARG A 337 29.41 -16.70 -4.70
C ARG A 337 30.12 -18.06 -4.51
N ALA A 338 30.08 -18.67 -3.32
CA ALA A 338 30.79 -19.93 -3.06
C ALA A 338 29.99 -21.16 -3.57
N PRO A 339 30.59 -22.05 -4.39
CA PRO A 339 29.88 -23.16 -5.05
C PRO A 339 29.32 -24.25 -4.12
N SER A 340 29.68 -24.27 -2.84
CA SER A 340 29.30 -25.31 -1.86
C SER A 340 28.19 -24.91 -0.88
N ALA A 341 27.71 -23.66 -0.90
CA ALA A 341 26.66 -23.20 0.02
C ALA A 341 25.25 -23.44 -0.55
N PRO A 342 24.23 -23.73 0.28
CA PRO A 342 22.86 -23.86 -0.20
C PRO A 342 22.39 -22.56 -0.84
N ARG A 343 21.73 -22.67 -2.01
CA ARG A 343 21.24 -21.53 -2.81
C ARG A 343 20.29 -20.67 -1.94
N PRO A 344 20.52 -19.33 -1.86
CA PRO A 344 19.65 -18.44 -1.10
C PRO A 344 18.26 -18.36 -1.75
N PHE A 345 17.25 -18.02 -0.94
CA PHE A 345 15.92 -17.78 -1.47
C PHE A 345 15.91 -16.52 -2.34
N PHE A 346 15.20 -16.56 -3.46
CA PHE A 346 14.83 -15.34 -4.18
C PHE A 346 13.55 -14.76 -3.56
N PRO A 347 13.59 -13.59 -2.90
CA PRO A 347 12.41 -12.98 -2.31
C PRO A 347 11.54 -12.32 -3.37
N VAL A 348 10.27 -12.72 -3.45
CA VAL A 348 9.23 -12.03 -4.20
C VAL A 348 8.37 -11.30 -3.19
N PHE A 349 8.47 -9.97 -3.16
CA PHE A 349 7.67 -9.12 -2.28
C PHE A 349 6.38 -8.72 -3.00
N ILE A 350 5.24 -9.12 -2.45
CA ILE A 350 3.90 -8.93 -2.99
C ILE A 350 3.14 -8.03 -2.00
N ARG A 351 2.71 -6.87 -2.47
CA ARG A 351 1.85 -5.94 -1.73
C ARG A 351 0.38 -6.26 -1.98
N GLY A 352 -0.39 -6.44 -0.91
CA GLY A 352 -1.81 -6.73 -1.01
C GLY A 352 -2.62 -5.61 -1.64
N ASP A 353 -2.34 -4.36 -1.29
CA ASP A 353 -3.02 -3.17 -1.81
C ASP A 353 -2.71 -2.88 -3.29
N ALA A 354 -1.52 -3.27 -3.76
CA ALA A 354 -1.00 -2.88 -5.07
C ALA A 354 -0.95 -4.01 -6.10
N ASP A 355 -0.57 -5.22 -5.67
CA ASP A 355 -0.23 -6.32 -6.57
C ASP A 355 -1.35 -7.38 -6.65
N ILE A 356 -2.23 -7.44 -5.65
CA ILE A 356 -3.37 -8.36 -5.61
C ILE A 356 -4.63 -7.60 -6.04
N VAL A 357 -5.26 -8.06 -7.12
CA VAL A 357 -6.47 -7.44 -7.66
C VAL A 357 -7.67 -8.34 -7.31
N PRO A 358 -8.77 -7.79 -6.74
CA PRO A 358 -10.00 -8.55 -6.54
C PRO A 358 -10.48 -9.17 -7.84
N HIS A 359 -11.07 -10.35 -7.79
CA HIS A 359 -11.52 -11.14 -8.94
C HIS A 359 -10.41 -11.70 -9.86
N GLU A 360 -9.15 -11.28 -9.69
CA GLU A 360 -7.97 -11.76 -10.42
C GLU A 360 -6.92 -12.38 -9.47
N VAL A 361 -7.33 -13.41 -8.72
CA VAL A 361 -6.51 -13.96 -7.63
C VAL A 361 -5.60 -15.08 -8.12
N CYS A 362 -4.93 -14.89 -9.26
CA CYS A 362 -4.03 -15.86 -9.88
C CYS A 362 -2.57 -15.53 -9.56
N LEU A 363 -1.83 -16.44 -8.92
CA LEU A 363 -0.41 -16.23 -8.61
C LEU A 363 0.45 -16.00 -9.86
N ASP A 364 0.07 -16.59 -11.00
CA ASP A 364 0.76 -16.40 -12.28
C ASP A 364 0.64 -14.98 -12.83
N GLU A 365 -0.35 -14.21 -12.37
CA GLU A 365 -0.53 -12.79 -12.74
C GLU A 365 0.02 -11.86 -11.65
N ILE A 366 -0.21 -12.21 -10.38
CA ILE A 366 0.25 -11.44 -9.22
C ILE A 366 1.78 -11.34 -9.17
N ILE A 367 2.51 -12.43 -9.39
CA ILE A 367 3.98 -12.45 -9.28
C ILE A 367 4.63 -11.54 -10.34
N PRO A 368 4.31 -11.64 -11.64
CA PRO A 368 4.81 -10.68 -12.63
C PRO A 368 4.42 -9.24 -12.34
N ARG A 369 3.20 -8.98 -11.84
CA ARG A 369 2.74 -7.64 -11.48
C ARG A 369 3.60 -7.04 -10.36
N ALA A 370 3.82 -7.79 -9.28
CA ALA A 370 4.68 -7.37 -8.17
C ALA A 370 6.12 -7.06 -8.61
N LEU A 371 6.69 -7.89 -9.49
CA LEU A 371 8.04 -7.65 -10.04
C LEU A 371 8.07 -6.42 -10.98
N ARG A 372 7.03 -6.21 -11.80
CA ARG A 372 6.89 -5.04 -12.69
C ARG A 372 6.81 -3.75 -11.86
N HIS A 373 5.99 -3.74 -10.82
CA HIS A 373 5.88 -2.62 -9.90
C HIS A 373 7.24 -2.29 -9.29
N ARG A 374 7.98 -3.32 -8.86
CA ARG A 374 9.30 -3.13 -8.26
C ARG A 374 10.33 -2.56 -9.23
N ALA A 375 10.32 -3.00 -10.48
CA ALA A 375 11.20 -2.45 -11.49
C ALA A 375 10.88 -1.00 -11.84
N ALA A 376 9.59 -0.63 -11.84
CA ALA A 376 9.15 0.75 -12.03
C ALA A 376 9.67 1.67 -10.90
N GLU A 377 9.63 1.23 -9.65
CA GLU A 377 10.21 1.97 -8.51
C GLU A 377 11.72 2.20 -8.64
N LEU A 378 12.42 1.31 -9.36
CA LEU A 378 13.85 1.42 -9.64
C LEU A 378 14.14 2.09 -10.99
N GLN A 379 13.11 2.61 -11.67
CA GLN A 379 13.20 3.22 -13.00
C GLN A 379 13.82 2.30 -14.07
N ILE A 380 13.66 0.99 -13.92
CA ILE A 380 14.14 0.01 -14.89
C ILE A 380 13.15 -0.01 -16.07
N LYS A 381 13.56 0.54 -17.22
CA LYS A 381 12.71 0.76 -18.41
C LYS A 381 12.37 -0.52 -19.22
N ALA A 382 12.58 -1.72 -18.67
CA ALA A 382 12.40 -3.03 -19.33
C ALA A 382 11.11 -3.76 -18.91
N ALA A 383 9.97 -3.06 -18.87
CA ALA A 383 8.72 -3.56 -18.27
C ALA A 383 8.14 -4.83 -18.93
N ALA A 384 8.32 -5.00 -20.24
CA ALA A 384 7.81 -6.15 -21.01
C ALA A 384 8.53 -7.48 -20.71
N GLU A 385 9.77 -7.43 -20.20
CA GLU A 385 10.64 -8.59 -20.00
C GLU A 385 10.64 -9.12 -18.55
N ILE A 386 10.06 -8.35 -17.62
CA ILE A 386 9.94 -8.74 -16.22
C ILE A 386 8.98 -9.93 -16.04
N GLY A 387 7.99 -10.04 -16.93
CA GLY A 387 7.13 -11.22 -17.01
C GLY A 387 7.91 -12.50 -17.34
N GLU A 388 9.01 -12.41 -18.09
CA GLU A 388 9.89 -13.55 -18.35
C GLU A 388 10.90 -13.78 -17.22
N ALA A 389 11.36 -12.73 -16.53
CA ALA A 389 12.17 -12.86 -15.31
C ALA A 389 11.42 -13.61 -14.18
N ALA A 390 10.08 -13.50 -14.17
CA ALA A 390 9.16 -14.20 -13.27
C ALA A 390 8.95 -15.69 -13.63
N ARG A 391 9.33 -16.13 -14.83
CA ARG A 391 9.11 -17.52 -15.27
C ARG A 391 10.05 -18.51 -14.55
N PRO A 392 9.63 -19.78 -14.38
CA PRO A 392 10.32 -20.77 -13.53
C PRO A 392 11.64 -21.32 -14.08
N SER A 393 12.25 -20.72 -15.11
CA SER A 393 13.53 -21.19 -15.66
C SER A 393 14.70 -21.13 -14.66
N TRP A 394 14.47 -20.50 -13.48
CA TRP A 394 15.37 -20.53 -12.34
C TRP A 394 15.13 -21.77 -11.46
N SER A 395 16.11 -22.69 -11.42
CA SER A 395 16.12 -23.90 -10.60
C SER A 395 16.41 -23.65 -9.10
N GLY A 396 16.02 -22.49 -8.56
CA GLY A 396 16.33 -22.05 -7.19
C GLY A 396 15.09 -21.92 -6.28
N PRO A 397 15.28 -21.95 -4.94
CA PRO A 397 14.18 -21.80 -3.99
C PRO A 397 13.67 -20.35 -3.97
N VAL A 398 12.35 -20.14 -4.03
CA VAL A 398 11.70 -18.81 -3.99
C VAL A 398 10.99 -18.63 -2.66
N VAL A 399 11.01 -17.42 -2.10
CA VAL A 399 10.19 -17.07 -0.93
C VAL A 399 9.20 -15.96 -1.28
N TYR A 400 7.91 -16.26 -1.17
CA TYR A 400 6.84 -15.30 -1.39
C TYR A 400 6.54 -14.55 -0.09
N LEU A 401 6.69 -13.23 -0.10
CA LEU A 401 6.38 -12.34 1.01
C LEU A 401 5.11 -11.58 0.65
N VAL A 402 3.96 -12.03 1.16
CA VAL A 402 2.68 -11.34 0.97
C VAL A 402 2.47 -10.39 2.14
N ASP A 403 2.57 -9.09 1.89
CA ASP A 403 2.35 -8.03 2.87
C ASP A 403 0.95 -7.42 2.72
N GLY A 404 0.28 -7.14 3.83
CA GLY A 404 -1.02 -6.46 3.83
C GLY A 404 -2.15 -7.21 3.10
N LEU A 405 -2.33 -8.52 3.28
CA LEU A 405 -3.41 -9.26 2.59
C LEU A 405 -4.82 -8.69 2.88
N ASP A 406 -5.03 -8.11 4.06
CA ASP A 406 -6.26 -7.41 4.43
C ASP A 406 -6.52 -6.15 3.61
N GLU A 407 -5.52 -5.62 2.92
CA GLU A 407 -5.62 -4.42 2.09
C GLU A 407 -6.05 -4.74 0.65
N ALA A 408 -5.97 -6.01 0.24
CA ALA A 408 -6.35 -6.49 -1.09
C ALA A 408 -7.87 -6.57 -1.33
N ALA A 409 -8.69 -6.28 -0.31
CA ALA A 409 -10.17 -6.28 -0.38
C ALA A 409 -10.79 -7.57 -0.97
N LEU A 410 -10.17 -8.72 -0.74
CA LEU A 410 -10.61 -10.01 -1.25
C LEU A 410 -11.84 -10.55 -0.50
N THR A 411 -12.70 -11.26 -1.23
CA THR A 411 -13.77 -12.09 -0.66
C THR A 411 -13.18 -13.32 0.06
N ALA A 412 -13.97 -13.95 0.95
CA ALA A 412 -13.53 -15.16 1.65
C ALA A 412 -13.12 -16.29 0.67
N ALA A 413 -13.88 -16.46 -0.42
CA ALA A 413 -13.59 -17.48 -1.43
C ALA A 413 -12.27 -17.21 -2.18
N GLU A 414 -11.98 -15.94 -2.46
CA GLU A 414 -10.75 -15.48 -3.10
C GLU A 414 -9.53 -15.66 -2.20
N VAL A 415 -9.64 -15.34 -0.90
CA VAL A 415 -8.59 -15.60 0.09
C VAL A 415 -8.29 -17.11 0.16
N GLU A 416 -9.31 -17.96 0.17
CA GLU A 416 -9.13 -19.41 0.15
C GLU A 416 -8.50 -19.91 -1.15
N ALA A 417 -8.85 -19.33 -2.30
CA ALA A 417 -8.23 -19.64 -3.59
C ALA A 417 -6.74 -19.27 -3.63
N LEU A 418 -6.37 -18.10 -3.10
CA LEU A 418 -4.97 -17.68 -2.99
C LEU A 418 -4.15 -18.64 -2.13
N PHE A 419 -4.68 -19.05 -0.97
CA PHE A 419 -4.01 -19.99 -0.07
C PHE A 419 -3.87 -21.38 -0.67
N ARG A 420 -4.84 -21.85 -1.46
CA ARG A 420 -4.72 -23.10 -2.23
C ARG A 420 -3.57 -23.02 -3.23
N GLN A 421 -3.51 -21.95 -4.03
CA GLN A 421 -2.42 -21.75 -4.99
C GLN A 421 -1.04 -21.61 -4.31
N LEU A 422 -0.97 -20.94 -3.15
CA LEU A 422 0.26 -20.84 -2.37
C LEU A 422 0.71 -22.22 -1.86
N LYS A 423 -0.22 -23.07 -1.39
CA LYS A 423 0.10 -24.46 -0.99
C LYS A 423 0.67 -25.26 -2.16
N ASP A 424 0.04 -25.14 -3.33
CA ASP A 424 0.47 -25.83 -4.54
C ASP A 424 1.87 -25.36 -4.98
N ARG A 425 2.13 -24.04 -4.98
CA ARG A 425 3.44 -23.47 -5.33
C ARG A 425 4.54 -23.79 -4.32
N THR A 426 4.18 -24.00 -3.05
CA THR A 426 5.14 -24.27 -1.96
C THR A 426 5.29 -25.75 -1.62
N CYS A 427 4.76 -26.66 -2.46
CA CYS A 427 4.95 -28.10 -2.31
C CYS A 427 6.41 -28.56 -2.46
N GLY A 428 7.26 -27.73 -3.11
CA GLY A 428 8.67 -27.99 -3.37
C GLY A 428 9.65 -27.16 -2.50
N PRO A 429 10.74 -26.62 -3.08
CA PRO A 429 11.73 -25.85 -2.33
C PRO A 429 11.28 -24.43 -1.98
N HIS A 430 10.14 -23.98 -2.53
CA HIS A 430 9.60 -22.64 -2.34
C HIS A 430 8.91 -22.49 -0.97
N ARG A 431 8.86 -21.26 -0.46
CA ARG A 431 8.30 -20.91 0.84
C ARG A 431 7.40 -19.68 0.74
N ALA A 432 6.49 -19.51 1.68
CA ALA A 432 5.68 -18.30 1.76
C ALA A 432 5.52 -17.78 3.20
N VAL A 433 5.51 -16.46 3.34
CA VAL A 433 5.14 -15.77 4.58
C VAL A 433 4.02 -14.80 4.23
N VAL A 434 2.89 -14.91 4.93
CA VAL A 434 1.70 -14.09 4.69
C VAL A 434 1.43 -13.21 5.91
N PHE A 435 1.49 -11.90 5.74
CA PHE A 435 1.18 -10.90 6.76
C PHE A 435 -0.24 -10.38 6.55
N SER A 436 -1.06 -10.43 7.59
CA SER A 436 -2.45 -9.97 7.53
C SER A 436 -3.02 -9.59 8.90
N SER A 437 -4.14 -8.86 8.94
CA SER A 437 -4.98 -8.79 10.13
C SER A 437 -5.66 -10.13 10.44
N ALA A 438 -6.24 -10.27 11.64
CA ALA A 438 -6.88 -11.53 12.03
C ALA A 438 -8.18 -11.83 11.26
N GLY A 439 -8.83 -10.79 10.72
CA GLY A 439 -10.13 -10.88 10.05
C GLY A 439 -10.07 -11.27 8.57
N ALA A 440 -8.93 -11.07 7.90
CA ALA A 440 -8.76 -11.34 6.46
C ALA A 440 -8.05 -12.67 6.15
N LEU A 441 -7.93 -13.55 7.16
CA LEU A 441 -7.35 -14.88 6.98
C LEU A 441 -8.44 -15.91 6.63
N PRO A 442 -8.09 -16.98 5.89
CA PRO A 442 -9.06 -17.99 5.46
C PRO A 442 -9.62 -18.80 6.63
N SER A 443 -10.62 -19.62 6.34
CA SER A 443 -11.31 -20.44 7.34
C SER A 443 -10.34 -21.35 8.13
N PRO A 444 -10.69 -21.76 9.37
CA PRO A 444 -9.85 -22.67 10.17
C PRO A 444 -9.52 -24.00 9.47
N VAL A 445 -10.34 -24.40 8.50
CA VAL A 445 -10.14 -25.61 7.68
C VAL A 445 -8.94 -25.41 6.75
N GLU A 446 -8.91 -24.30 6.01
CA GLU A 446 -7.81 -23.96 5.10
C GLU A 446 -6.50 -23.65 5.84
N LEU A 447 -6.58 -23.11 7.06
CA LEU A 447 -5.41 -22.87 7.91
C LEU A 447 -4.82 -24.13 8.56
N ARG A 448 -5.44 -25.31 8.39
CA ARG A 448 -4.98 -26.54 9.02
C ARG A 448 -3.56 -26.89 8.55
N GLY A 449 -2.65 -27.06 9.53
CA GLY A 449 -1.24 -27.38 9.27
C GLY A 449 -0.33 -26.17 9.01
N ILE A 450 -0.90 -24.96 8.87
CA ILE A 450 -0.15 -23.71 8.71
C ILE A 450 0.12 -23.10 10.09
N PRO A 451 1.39 -22.91 10.51
CA PRO A 451 1.71 -22.24 11.75
C PRO A 451 1.33 -20.75 11.68
N MET A 452 0.51 -20.31 12.64
CA MET A 452 0.14 -18.90 12.81
C MET A 452 0.91 -18.26 13.95
N LEU A 453 1.65 -17.21 13.65
CA LEU A 453 2.32 -16.32 14.59
C LEU A 453 1.44 -15.09 14.85
N ARG A 454 1.23 -14.77 16.13
CA ARG A 454 0.65 -13.47 16.52
C ARG A 454 1.77 -12.54 16.93
N VAL A 455 1.90 -11.40 16.22
CA VAL A 455 2.75 -10.28 16.63
C VAL A 455 2.23 -9.74 17.95
N VAL A 456 3.11 -9.67 18.94
CA VAL A 456 2.82 -9.10 20.24
C VAL A 456 3.10 -7.59 20.14
N PRO A 457 2.20 -6.72 20.63
CA PRO A 457 2.48 -5.30 20.75
C PRO A 457 3.74 -5.05 21.60
N LEU A 458 4.37 -3.87 21.47
CA LEU A 458 5.59 -3.49 22.20
C LEU A 458 5.45 -3.67 23.73
N CYS A 459 4.23 -3.49 24.25
CA CYS A 459 3.81 -3.92 25.58
C CYS A 459 2.61 -4.88 25.51
N GLY A 460 2.68 -6.03 26.18
CA GLY A 460 1.57 -7.00 26.22
C GLY A 460 0.48 -6.62 27.24
N VAL A 461 -0.70 -7.26 27.21
CA VAL A 461 -1.84 -6.98 28.14
C VAL A 461 -1.46 -7.06 29.63
N ALA A 462 -0.53 -7.95 30.00
CA ALA A 462 0.01 -8.01 31.37
C ALA A 462 0.91 -6.81 31.69
N GLY A 463 1.74 -6.37 30.74
CA GLY A 463 2.51 -5.12 30.85
C GLY A 463 1.60 -3.89 30.86
N PHE A 464 0.50 -3.89 30.10
CA PHE A 464 -0.53 -2.85 30.15
C PHE A 464 -1.19 -2.74 31.53
N LEU A 465 -1.52 -3.88 32.16
CA LEU A 465 -2.08 -3.93 33.51
C LEU A 465 -1.05 -3.61 34.61
N GLU A 466 0.24 -3.85 34.39
CA GLU A 466 1.32 -3.50 35.32
C GLU A 466 1.73 -2.02 35.18
N ILE A 467 1.76 -1.48 33.96
CA ILE A 467 1.92 -0.04 33.66
C ILE A 467 0.77 0.75 34.29
N ALA A 468 -0.48 0.29 34.10
CA ALA A 468 -1.65 0.90 34.73
C ALA A 468 -1.63 0.85 36.26
N LYS A 469 -0.76 0.04 36.87
CA LYS A 469 -0.55 -0.06 38.32
C LYS A 469 0.72 0.64 38.82
N GLY A 470 1.43 1.38 37.97
CA GLY A 470 2.62 2.16 38.35
C GLY A 470 3.86 1.32 38.67
N LEU A 471 3.95 0.09 38.16
CA LEU A 471 5.15 -0.76 38.30
C LEU A 471 6.14 -0.49 37.16
N SER A 472 7.43 -0.31 37.51
CA SER A 472 8.54 -0.14 36.56
C SER A 472 8.77 -1.41 35.75
N ILE A 473 8.78 -1.29 34.41
CA ILE A 473 9.02 -2.42 33.51
C ILE A 473 10.30 -2.17 32.70
N HIS A 474 11.44 -2.49 33.29
CA HIS A 474 12.75 -2.52 32.62
C HIS A 474 12.87 -3.56 31.47
N GLU A 475 11.79 -4.22 31.05
CA GLU A 475 11.76 -5.29 30.03
C GLU A 475 10.79 -5.02 28.85
N THR A 476 10.59 -3.75 28.45
CA THR A 476 9.73 -3.39 27.30
C THR A 476 10.55 -2.93 26.09
N GLY A 477 10.15 -3.34 24.87
CA GLY A 477 10.71 -2.78 23.63
C GLY A 477 10.38 -1.30 23.43
N VAL A 478 9.53 -0.73 24.30
CA VAL A 478 9.19 0.70 24.34
C VAL A 478 10.38 1.53 24.82
N HIS A 479 11.08 1.09 25.87
CA HIS A 479 12.26 1.79 26.40
C HIS A 479 13.37 1.88 25.35
N ASP A 480 13.68 0.76 24.69
CA ASP A 480 14.69 0.70 23.63
C ASP A 480 14.31 1.60 22.45
N TRP A 481 13.03 1.61 22.06
CA TRP A 481 12.51 2.48 21.00
C TRP A 481 12.65 3.97 21.36
N LEU A 482 12.23 4.38 22.56
CA LEU A 482 12.33 5.77 23.04
C LEU A 482 13.79 6.22 23.17
N HIS A 483 14.67 5.34 23.62
CA HIS A 483 16.11 5.61 23.69
C HIS A 483 16.70 5.85 22.30
N ARG A 484 16.35 5.03 21.29
CA ARG A 484 16.78 5.25 19.90
C ARG A 484 16.24 6.55 19.33
N TRP A 485 14.95 6.83 19.54
CA TRP A 485 14.33 8.09 19.11
C TRP A 485 15.08 9.32 19.64
N ARG A 486 15.46 9.28 20.93
CA ARG A 486 16.26 10.33 21.57
C ARG A 486 17.62 10.50 20.88
N LEU A 487 18.33 9.41 20.61
CA LEU A 487 19.64 9.47 19.95
C LEU A 487 19.55 10.15 18.57
N LEU A 488 18.43 9.94 17.86
CA LEU A 488 18.20 10.50 16.52
C LEU A 488 17.77 11.97 16.54
N ASN A 489 16.93 12.37 17.50
CA ASN A 489 16.29 13.70 17.50
C ASN A 489 16.84 14.69 18.54
N GLY A 490 17.74 14.26 19.44
CA GLY A 490 18.37 15.14 20.43
C GLY A 490 17.40 15.70 21.50
N THR A 491 16.21 15.12 21.65
CA THR A 491 15.17 15.58 22.58
C THR A 491 15.43 15.13 24.03
N ALA A 492 14.74 15.77 25.00
CA ALA A 492 14.72 15.29 26.38
C ALA A 492 14.22 13.83 26.45
N TYR A 493 14.75 13.07 27.40
CA TYR A 493 14.37 11.66 27.59
C TYR A 493 12.92 11.59 28.06
N LEU A 494 12.05 11.03 27.21
CA LEU A 494 10.66 10.75 27.57
C LEU A 494 10.61 9.43 28.34
N SER A 495 10.14 9.50 29.58
CA SER A 495 9.95 8.39 30.50
C SER A 495 8.53 7.82 30.40
N GLU A 496 8.38 6.54 30.77
CA GLU A 496 7.04 5.91 30.88
C GLU A 496 6.16 6.61 31.93
N GLU A 497 6.77 7.22 32.95
CA GLU A 497 6.08 8.04 33.95
C GLU A 497 5.40 9.26 33.32
N GLU A 498 6.07 9.95 32.39
CA GLU A 498 5.46 11.08 31.69
C GLU A 498 4.30 10.66 30.76
N PHE A 499 4.38 9.46 30.15
CA PHE A 499 3.24 8.89 29.42
C PHE A 499 2.08 8.54 30.36
N SER A 500 2.38 8.06 31.57
CA SER A 500 1.38 7.73 32.59
C SER A 500 0.70 8.99 33.15
N GLN A 501 1.48 10.04 33.44
CA GLN A 501 0.98 11.35 33.87
C GLN A 501 0.01 11.99 32.87
N ARG A 502 0.23 11.74 31.56
CA ARG A 502 -0.67 12.21 30.48
C ARG A 502 -1.75 11.20 30.08
N ASN A 503 -1.85 10.06 30.75
CA ASN A 503 -2.78 8.97 30.42
C ASN A 503 -2.65 8.46 28.96
N LEU A 504 -1.43 8.44 28.43
CA LEU A 504 -1.08 8.04 27.06
C LEU A 504 -0.50 6.62 26.96
N HIS A 505 -0.63 5.81 28.01
CA HIS A 505 -0.13 4.44 28.05
C HIS A 505 -0.72 3.54 26.95
N TRP A 506 -1.92 3.86 26.45
CA TRP A 506 -2.56 3.18 25.32
C TRP A 506 -1.83 3.40 23.98
N ALA A 507 -0.93 4.39 23.85
CA ALA A 507 -0.18 4.68 22.64
C ALA A 507 1.10 3.84 22.52
N LEU A 508 1.61 3.34 23.64
CA LEU A 508 2.82 2.53 23.76
C LEU A 508 2.79 1.16 23.02
N PRO A 509 1.65 0.45 22.89
CA PRO A 509 1.63 -0.89 22.30
C PRO A 509 2.03 -0.94 20.82
N THR A 510 1.73 0.08 20.02
CA THR A 510 1.98 0.06 18.57
C THR A 510 3.06 1.07 18.17
N PRO A 511 4.15 0.64 17.49
CA PRO A 511 5.22 1.53 17.05
C PRO A 511 4.75 2.76 16.27
N LEU A 512 3.76 2.61 15.39
CA LEU A 512 3.22 3.74 14.60
C LEU A 512 2.59 4.82 15.49
N LEU A 513 1.80 4.40 16.47
CA LEU A 513 1.11 5.31 17.38
C LEU A 513 2.09 5.96 18.36
N LEU A 514 3.08 5.19 18.84
CA LEU A 514 4.17 5.71 19.65
C LEU A 514 4.96 6.79 18.89
N LEU A 515 5.31 6.53 17.63
CA LEU A 515 5.94 7.50 16.74
C LEU A 515 5.12 8.79 16.60
N MET A 516 3.84 8.67 16.24
CA MET A 516 2.94 9.82 16.09
C MET A 516 2.81 10.61 17.40
N THR A 517 2.72 9.93 18.54
CA THR A 517 2.61 10.54 19.87
C THR A 517 3.85 11.34 20.22
N VAL A 518 5.02 10.76 20.02
CA VAL A 518 6.30 11.41 20.33
C VAL A 518 6.58 12.58 19.39
N MET A 519 6.21 12.47 18.10
CA MET A 519 6.30 13.59 17.16
C MET A 519 5.48 14.81 17.62
N MET A 520 4.32 14.58 18.23
CA MET A 520 3.41 15.63 18.70
C MET A 520 3.64 16.00 20.18
N TRP A 521 4.66 15.45 20.84
CA TRP A 521 4.77 15.51 22.31
C TRP A 521 4.69 16.92 22.90
N ALA A 522 5.33 17.89 22.23
CA ALA A 522 5.34 19.30 22.65
C ALA A 522 4.00 20.00 22.46
N GLU A 523 3.14 19.51 21.56
CA GLU A 523 1.82 20.08 21.23
C GLU A 523 0.69 19.43 22.04
N LEU A 524 0.96 18.30 22.70
CA LEU A 524 -0.01 17.60 23.54
C LEU A 524 -0.27 18.38 24.85
N PRO A 525 -1.52 18.40 25.33
CA PRO A 525 -1.87 19.09 26.57
C PRO A 525 -1.10 18.55 27.78
N ALA A 526 -0.93 19.41 28.79
CA ALA A 526 -0.33 19.04 30.07
C ALA A 526 -1.23 18.07 30.87
N GLU A 527 -0.70 17.54 31.98
CA GLU A 527 -1.29 16.46 32.80
C GLU A 527 -2.81 16.58 33.02
N GLY A 528 -3.51 15.44 32.90
CA GLY A 528 -4.94 15.30 33.26
C GLY A 528 -5.97 15.52 32.13
N ALA A 529 -5.60 16.10 30.99
CA ALA A 529 -6.52 16.21 29.84
C ALA A 529 -6.58 14.87 29.06
N PRO A 530 -7.78 14.29 28.81
CA PRO A 530 -7.89 13.07 28.02
C PRO A 530 -7.48 13.34 26.57
N VAL A 531 -6.51 12.56 26.08
CA VAL A 531 -6.09 12.56 24.67
C VAL A 531 -6.48 11.21 24.08
N THR A 532 -7.17 11.23 22.95
CA THR A 532 -7.62 10.03 22.22
C THR A 532 -6.69 9.70 21.04
N ARG A 533 -6.88 8.52 20.42
CA ARG A 533 -6.16 8.18 19.18
C ARG A 533 -6.51 9.16 18.07
N ALA A 534 -7.79 9.51 17.94
CA ALA A 534 -8.26 10.49 16.96
C ALA A 534 -7.56 11.85 17.12
N ASP A 535 -7.32 12.32 18.35
CA ASP A 535 -6.65 13.60 18.60
C ASP A 535 -5.20 13.61 18.10
N ILE A 536 -4.47 12.50 18.28
CA ILE A 536 -3.09 12.37 17.80
C ILE A 536 -3.07 12.36 16.26
N TYR A 537 -3.99 11.63 15.64
CA TYR A 537 -4.13 11.61 14.19
C TYR A 537 -4.47 13.01 13.66
N GLU A 538 -5.48 13.69 14.21
CA GLU A 538 -5.86 15.04 13.76
C GLU A 538 -4.66 16.00 13.82
N ARG A 539 -3.89 15.99 14.91
CA ARG A 539 -2.70 16.84 15.07
C ARG A 539 -1.60 16.55 14.05
N VAL A 540 -1.26 15.27 13.87
CA VAL A 540 -0.23 14.85 12.90
C VAL A 540 -0.63 15.24 11.48
N PHE A 541 -1.88 14.95 11.09
CA PHE A 541 -2.39 15.25 9.77
C PHE A 541 -2.48 16.76 9.52
N ARG A 542 -3.00 17.52 10.49
CA ARG A 542 -3.01 18.99 10.42
C ARG A 542 -1.60 19.54 10.24
N ARG A 543 -0.61 19.04 10.98
CA ARG A 543 0.80 19.46 10.84
C ARG A 543 1.35 19.19 9.46
N PHE A 544 1.11 18.00 8.90
CA PHE A 544 1.56 17.63 7.55
C PHE A 544 0.95 18.54 6.48
N VAL A 545 -0.37 18.73 6.54
CA VAL A 545 -1.09 19.53 5.54
C VAL A 545 -0.72 21.01 5.67
N VAL A 546 -0.64 21.57 6.87
CA VAL A 546 -0.21 22.97 7.07
C VAL A 546 1.20 23.20 6.52
N SER A 547 2.13 22.26 6.77
CA SER A 547 3.49 22.38 6.26
C SER A 547 3.51 22.32 4.72
N LYS A 548 2.70 21.45 4.11
CA LYS A 548 2.56 21.35 2.66
C LYS A 548 1.93 22.61 2.05
N CYS A 549 0.86 23.15 2.65
CA CYS A 549 0.24 24.39 2.19
C CYS A 549 1.23 25.57 2.22
N ARG A 550 2.10 25.65 3.23
CA ARG A 550 3.16 26.68 3.30
C ARG A 550 4.19 26.56 2.18
N GLU A 551 4.57 25.35 1.81
CA GLU A 551 5.46 25.14 0.66
C GLU A 551 4.79 25.45 -0.67
N ASP A 552 3.55 25.00 -0.85
CA ASP A 552 2.78 25.23 -2.07
C ASP A 552 2.48 26.72 -2.25
N GLN A 553 2.30 27.49 -1.16
CA GLN A 553 2.25 28.95 -1.19
C GLN A 553 3.53 29.58 -1.77
N ALA A 554 4.70 28.95 -1.57
CA ALA A 554 5.97 29.45 -2.08
C ALA A 554 6.27 29.00 -3.52
N GLN A 555 5.70 27.87 -3.98
CA GLN A 555 6.15 27.19 -5.20
C GLN A 555 5.05 26.93 -6.25
N HIS A 556 3.77 26.90 -5.86
CA HIS A 556 2.67 26.39 -6.70
C HIS A 556 1.40 27.25 -6.61
N ARG A 557 1.40 28.43 -7.24
CA ARG A 557 0.27 29.37 -7.25
C ARG A 557 -1.10 28.76 -7.64
N PRO A 558 -1.23 27.88 -8.66
CA PRO A 558 -2.53 27.27 -9.01
C PRO A 558 -3.13 26.42 -7.89
N VAL A 559 -2.30 25.74 -7.10
CA VAL A 559 -2.72 24.91 -5.95
C VAL A 559 -3.32 25.77 -4.85
N VAL A 560 -2.74 26.94 -4.61
CA VAL A 560 -3.21 27.92 -3.62
C VAL A 560 -4.58 28.47 -4.00
N GLU A 561 -4.77 28.86 -5.27
CA GLU A 561 -6.03 29.42 -5.78
C GLU A 561 -7.16 28.37 -5.76
N ALA A 562 -6.85 27.12 -6.13
CA ALA A 562 -7.82 26.03 -6.06
C ALA A 562 -8.19 25.66 -4.60
N THR A 563 -7.22 25.64 -3.68
CA THR A 563 -7.49 25.37 -2.25
C THR A 563 -8.33 26.49 -1.62
N ALA A 564 -8.07 27.76 -1.97
CA ALA A 564 -8.87 28.89 -1.51
C ALA A 564 -10.31 28.83 -2.04
N THR A 565 -10.48 28.43 -3.30
CA THR A 565 -11.81 28.22 -3.91
C THR A 565 -12.58 27.11 -3.19
N LEU A 566 -11.92 25.98 -2.91
CA LEU A 566 -12.50 24.89 -2.15
C LEU A 566 -12.91 25.37 -0.75
N LEU A 567 -12.02 26.06 -0.04
CA LEU A 567 -12.31 26.60 1.30
C LEU A 567 -13.55 27.50 1.29
N ALA A 568 -13.64 28.46 0.36
CA ALA A 568 -14.78 29.36 0.27
C ALA A 568 -16.11 28.62 0.05
N ARG A 569 -16.09 27.56 -0.77
CA ARG A 569 -17.27 26.71 -1.02
C ARG A 569 -17.65 25.89 0.21
N LEU A 570 -16.68 25.30 0.90
CA LEU A 570 -16.91 24.52 2.11
C LEU A 570 -17.48 25.39 3.24
N VAL A 571 -16.97 26.62 3.41
CA VAL A 571 -17.55 27.59 4.36
C VAL A 571 -18.98 27.94 3.98
N LYS A 572 -19.25 28.21 2.69
CA LYS A 572 -20.61 28.50 2.21
C LYS A 572 -21.60 27.34 2.44
N ARG A 573 -21.13 26.10 2.32
CA ARG A 573 -21.92 24.88 2.57
C ARG A 573 -22.04 24.54 4.06
N GLY A 574 -21.34 25.26 4.94
CA GLY A 574 -21.31 24.99 6.38
C GLY A 574 -20.49 23.75 6.75
N GLU A 575 -19.55 23.32 5.91
CA GLU A 575 -18.68 22.15 6.15
C GLU A 575 -17.41 22.51 6.91
N ILE A 576 -17.01 23.78 6.88
CA ILE A 576 -15.94 24.35 7.68
C ILE A 576 -16.51 25.59 8.38
N ASP A 577 -16.25 25.73 9.68
CA ASP A 577 -16.67 26.89 10.45
C ASP A 577 -16.04 28.17 9.88
N ALA A 578 -16.87 29.20 9.66
CA ALA A 578 -16.42 30.51 9.20
C ALA A 578 -15.39 31.14 10.15
N ALA A 579 -15.51 30.91 11.47
CA ALA A 579 -14.55 31.42 12.45
C ALA A 579 -13.17 30.73 12.32
N LEU A 580 -13.14 29.45 11.96
CA LEU A 580 -11.90 28.72 11.68
C LEU A 580 -11.28 29.11 10.34
N ALA A 581 -12.08 29.69 9.42
CA ALA A 581 -11.61 30.21 8.14
C ALA A 581 -10.91 31.58 8.26
N GLU A 582 -11.04 32.26 9.40
CA GLU A 582 -10.36 33.53 9.72
C GLU A 582 -8.97 33.35 10.35
N GLU A 583 -8.54 32.11 10.65
CA GLU A 583 -7.17 31.79 11.10
C GLU A 583 -6.10 32.08 10.00
N ASP A 584 -4.80 31.99 10.34
CA ASP A 584 -3.67 32.05 9.38
C ASP A 584 -4.03 31.33 8.07
N GLY A 585 -3.84 31.99 6.92
CA GLY A 585 -4.33 31.50 5.62
C GLY A 585 -3.88 30.07 5.28
N SER A 586 -2.72 29.64 5.79
CA SER A 586 -2.24 28.26 5.64
C SER A 586 -3.03 27.24 6.49
N ALA A 587 -3.48 27.61 7.68
CA ALA A 587 -4.25 26.75 8.57
C ALA A 587 -5.69 26.56 8.08
N ALA A 588 -6.31 27.63 7.57
CA ALA A 588 -7.64 27.56 6.95
C ALA A 588 -7.62 26.71 5.67
N GLN A 589 -6.62 26.89 4.80
CA GLN A 589 -6.42 26.06 3.61
C GLN A 589 -6.20 24.58 3.97
N ALA A 590 -5.47 24.30 5.06
CA ALA A 590 -5.25 22.93 5.50
C ALA A 590 -6.54 22.20 5.90
N GLN A 591 -7.53 22.92 6.45
CA GLN A 591 -8.84 22.32 6.76
C GLN A 591 -9.59 21.88 5.51
N ALA A 592 -9.54 22.69 4.43
CA ALA A 592 -10.13 22.35 3.14
C ALA A 592 -9.46 21.12 2.51
N VAL A 593 -8.13 21.05 2.58
CA VAL A 593 -7.38 19.88 2.09
C VAL A 593 -7.68 18.64 2.92
N LEU A 594 -7.72 18.72 4.25
CA LEU A 594 -8.07 17.58 5.10
C LEU A 594 -9.51 17.10 4.86
N TRP A 595 -10.44 18.01 4.60
CA TRP A 595 -11.80 17.67 4.21
C TRP A 595 -11.81 16.89 2.88
N LEU A 596 -11.08 17.37 1.87
CA LEU A 596 -10.96 16.71 0.58
C LEU A 596 -10.31 15.33 0.71
N LEU A 597 -9.25 15.20 1.50
CA LEU A 597 -8.62 13.91 1.81
C LEU A 597 -9.61 12.95 2.48
N GLY A 598 -10.47 13.45 3.37
CA GLY A 598 -11.59 12.71 3.96
C GLY A 598 -12.61 12.24 2.92
N ARG A 599 -13.03 13.13 2.01
CA ARG A 599 -13.94 12.81 0.90
C ARG A 599 -13.35 11.73 -0.03
N LEU A 600 -12.06 11.83 -0.37
CA LEU A 600 -11.36 10.83 -1.17
C LEU A 600 -11.15 9.51 -0.43
N ALA A 601 -10.83 9.55 0.87
CA ALA A 601 -10.71 8.35 1.71
C ALA A 601 -12.03 7.57 1.74
N TRP A 602 -13.11 8.31 1.86
CA TRP A 602 -14.47 7.80 1.82
C TRP A 602 -14.82 7.15 0.46
N GLU A 603 -14.59 7.84 -0.66
CA GLU A 603 -14.82 7.25 -1.99
C GLU A 603 -13.91 6.05 -2.25
N GLY A 604 -12.65 6.10 -1.77
CA GLY A 604 -11.73 4.96 -1.79
C GLY A 604 -12.26 3.74 -1.03
N GLN A 605 -12.84 3.95 0.15
CA GLN A 605 -13.46 2.89 0.94
C GLN A 605 -14.72 2.31 0.28
N ARG A 606 -15.55 3.14 -0.37
CA ARG A 606 -16.70 2.67 -1.16
C ARG A 606 -16.26 1.82 -2.34
N CYS A 607 -15.21 2.23 -3.05
CA CYS A 607 -14.64 1.50 -4.17
C CYS A 607 -14.08 0.16 -3.70
N ALA A 608 -13.25 0.15 -2.65
CA ALA A 608 -12.61 -1.05 -2.13
C ALA A 608 -13.63 -2.13 -1.75
N ARG A 609 -14.76 -1.72 -1.16
CA ARG A 609 -15.85 -2.65 -0.79
C ARG A 609 -16.65 -3.18 -1.97
N ARG A 610 -16.57 -2.54 -3.14
CA ARG A 610 -17.07 -3.04 -4.41
C ARG A 610 -16.02 -3.87 -5.16
N GLY A 611 -14.89 -4.19 -4.52
CA GLY A 611 -13.80 -4.96 -5.14
C GLY A 611 -12.98 -4.15 -6.15
N ARG A 612 -12.95 -2.81 -6.07
CA ARG A 612 -12.17 -1.98 -7.01
C ARG A 612 -11.38 -0.87 -6.31
N ALA A 613 -10.29 -0.43 -6.90
CA ALA A 613 -9.56 0.75 -6.42
C ALA A 613 -10.22 2.05 -6.92
N LEU A 614 -9.94 3.17 -6.23
CA LEU A 614 -10.32 4.51 -6.68
C LEU A 614 -9.35 4.96 -7.78
N THR A 615 -9.89 5.32 -8.94
CA THR A 615 -9.09 5.71 -10.10
C THR A 615 -8.82 7.21 -10.13
N VAL A 616 -7.71 7.64 -10.77
CA VAL A 616 -7.40 9.06 -10.95
C VAL A 616 -8.49 9.80 -11.72
N ARG A 617 -9.19 9.14 -12.65
CA ARG A 617 -10.33 9.75 -13.38
C ARG A 617 -11.48 10.10 -12.43
N GLU A 618 -11.81 9.19 -11.51
CA GLU A 618 -12.84 9.43 -10.51
C GLU A 618 -12.41 10.52 -9.50
N VAL A 619 -11.15 10.52 -9.08
CA VAL A 619 -10.60 11.59 -8.23
C VAL A 619 -10.70 12.94 -8.95
N LYS A 620 -10.35 13.02 -10.24
CA LYS A 620 -10.50 14.24 -11.04
C LYS A 620 -11.96 14.68 -11.14
N ALA A 621 -12.90 13.76 -11.35
CA ALA A 621 -14.33 14.07 -11.37
C ALA A 621 -14.82 14.63 -10.02
N ILE A 622 -14.41 14.01 -8.90
CA ILE A 622 -14.74 14.50 -7.55
C ILE A 622 -14.17 15.91 -7.35
N LEU A 623 -12.90 16.15 -7.71
CA LEU A 623 -12.29 17.47 -7.57
C LEU A 623 -13.01 18.54 -8.37
N ARG A 624 -13.39 18.24 -9.61
CA ARG A 624 -14.16 19.17 -10.46
C ARG A 624 -15.51 19.50 -9.86
N ASP A 625 -16.23 18.50 -9.34
CA ASP A 625 -17.53 18.70 -8.70
C ASP A 625 -17.41 19.58 -7.45
N GLU A 626 -16.44 19.30 -6.58
CA GLU A 626 -16.22 20.06 -5.35
C GLU A 626 -15.74 21.50 -5.64
N LEU A 627 -14.87 21.68 -6.64
CA LEU A 627 -14.45 22.99 -7.14
C LEU A 627 -15.48 23.65 -8.07
N GLY A 628 -16.55 22.91 -8.44
CA GLY A 628 -17.64 23.24 -9.37
C GLY A 628 -17.16 23.92 -10.64
N MET A 629 -16.25 23.22 -11.29
CA MET A 629 -15.85 23.46 -12.67
C MET A 629 -16.95 22.90 -13.60
N PRO A 630 -17.21 23.51 -14.75
CA PRO A 630 -18.23 23.04 -15.70
C PRO A 630 -17.88 21.66 -16.27
N ASP A 631 -18.91 20.86 -16.57
CA ASP A 631 -18.76 19.59 -17.29
C ASP A 631 -18.34 19.84 -18.74
N ASP A 632 -17.32 19.10 -19.20
CA ASP A 632 -16.69 19.22 -20.51
C ASP A 632 -17.70 19.10 -21.66
N GLY A 633 -18.16 20.26 -22.16
CA GLY A 633 -18.93 20.39 -23.40
C GLY A 633 -18.23 21.23 -24.48
N GLY A 634 -16.97 21.62 -24.30
CA GLY A 634 -16.29 22.54 -25.22
C GLY A 634 -14.79 22.27 -25.41
N GLU A 635 -14.37 22.25 -26.67
CA GLU A 635 -13.02 21.92 -27.18
C GLU A 635 -11.93 22.97 -26.84
N ASN A 636 -11.63 23.24 -25.57
CA ASN A 636 -10.52 24.12 -25.17
C ASN A 636 -9.43 23.35 -24.40
N GLN A 637 -8.57 22.65 -25.14
CA GLN A 637 -7.50 21.78 -24.63
C GLN A 637 -6.39 22.49 -23.82
N GLY A 638 -6.38 23.82 -23.73
CA GLY A 638 -5.32 24.61 -23.10
C GLY A 638 -5.48 24.81 -21.58
N ASP A 639 -6.71 25.08 -21.11
CA ASP A 639 -7.00 25.28 -19.68
C ASP A 639 -7.10 23.93 -18.94
N ASP A 640 -7.57 22.88 -19.62
CA ASP A 640 -7.66 21.50 -19.10
C ASP A 640 -6.33 20.96 -18.57
N GLN A 641 -5.20 21.37 -19.16
CA GLN A 641 -3.88 20.85 -18.82
C GLN A 641 -3.29 21.53 -17.56
N ALA A 642 -3.54 22.83 -17.37
CA ALA A 642 -3.14 23.56 -16.17
C ALA A 642 -4.02 23.15 -14.96
N ASP A 643 -5.32 22.95 -15.19
CA ASP A 643 -6.27 22.50 -14.17
C ASP A 643 -6.04 21.03 -13.79
N ALA A 644 -5.70 20.17 -14.75
CA ALA A 644 -5.26 18.79 -14.47
C ALA A 644 -3.97 18.75 -13.64
N GLN A 645 -3.03 19.66 -13.89
CA GLN A 645 -1.77 19.74 -13.16
C GLN A 645 -1.95 20.32 -11.74
N ALA A 646 -2.89 21.25 -11.56
CA ALA A 646 -3.28 21.77 -10.24
C ALA A 646 -4.04 20.70 -9.42
N ALA A 647 -4.95 19.94 -10.04
CA ALA A 647 -5.64 18.82 -9.42
C ALA A 647 -4.67 17.69 -9.01
N GLU A 648 -3.74 17.32 -9.89
CA GLU A 648 -2.68 16.34 -9.56
C GLU A 648 -1.76 16.83 -8.42
N SER A 649 -1.47 18.13 -8.38
CA SER A 649 -0.68 18.73 -7.31
C SER A 649 -1.44 18.80 -5.98
N LEU A 650 -2.75 19.07 -5.99
CA LEU A 650 -3.63 19.02 -4.80
C LEU A 650 -3.79 17.61 -4.24
N ILE A 651 -3.84 16.60 -5.12
CA ILE A 651 -3.85 15.18 -4.72
C ILE A 651 -2.51 14.78 -4.13
N SER A 652 -1.40 15.40 -4.58
CA SER A 652 -0.03 15.10 -4.16
C SER A 652 0.35 15.63 -2.76
N VAL A 653 -0.62 15.99 -1.91
CA VAL A 653 -0.36 16.44 -0.54
C VAL A 653 0.44 15.35 0.21
N GLY A 654 1.70 15.68 0.46
CA GLY A 654 2.84 14.76 0.39
C GLY A 654 3.10 13.86 1.59
N ALA A 655 2.13 13.05 2.02
CA ALA A 655 2.39 11.90 2.91
C ALA A 655 1.29 10.82 2.93
N LEU A 656 0.10 11.09 2.38
CA LEU A 656 -1.08 10.29 2.69
C LEU A 656 -1.61 9.47 1.52
N LEU A 657 -1.39 9.92 0.28
CA LEU A 657 -1.87 9.28 -0.93
C LEU A 657 -0.70 9.01 -1.87
N VAL A 658 -0.58 7.75 -2.30
CA VAL A 658 0.41 7.29 -3.26
C VAL A 658 -0.28 7.05 -4.59
N LEU A 659 0.19 7.73 -5.62
CA LEU A 659 -0.19 7.46 -7.00
C LEU A 659 0.49 6.16 -7.44
N GLN A 660 -0.30 5.13 -7.73
CA GLN A 660 0.18 3.89 -8.31
C GLN A 660 -0.11 3.88 -9.81
N PRO A 661 0.88 3.53 -10.65
CA PRO A 661 0.64 3.36 -12.08
C PRO A 661 -0.40 2.24 -12.30
N GLY A 662 -1.36 2.49 -13.18
CA GLY A 662 -2.47 1.58 -13.47
C GLY A 662 -2.09 0.34 -14.25
N ASP A 663 -3.03 -0.61 -14.32
CA ASP A 663 -2.92 -1.83 -15.11
C ASP A 663 -2.86 -1.54 -16.64
N GLU A 664 -2.88 -2.58 -17.47
CA GLU A 664 -2.66 -2.52 -18.94
C GLU A 664 -3.60 -1.56 -19.71
N GLU A 665 -4.69 -1.10 -19.08
CA GLU A 665 -5.63 -0.07 -19.60
C GLU A 665 -5.30 1.38 -19.20
N GLY A 666 -4.24 1.63 -18.42
CA GLY A 666 -3.70 2.97 -18.16
C GLY A 666 -4.42 3.78 -17.07
N HIS A 667 -5.20 3.16 -16.19
CA HIS A 667 -5.88 3.86 -15.08
C HIS A 667 -5.01 3.95 -13.82
N ALA A 668 -4.28 5.05 -13.65
CA ALA A 668 -3.57 5.34 -12.41
C ALA A 668 -4.52 5.25 -11.19
N ARG A 669 -4.05 4.63 -10.11
CA ARG A 669 -4.81 4.37 -8.88
C ARG A 669 -4.27 5.21 -7.73
N LEU A 670 -5.14 5.56 -6.79
CA LEU A 670 -4.76 6.30 -5.59
C LEU A 670 -4.93 5.43 -4.35
N VAL A 671 -3.85 5.24 -3.58
CA VAL A 671 -3.86 4.38 -2.38
C VAL A 671 -3.32 5.13 -1.17
N PHE A 672 -3.91 4.91 0.00
CA PHE A 672 -3.42 5.51 1.24
C PHE A 672 -2.15 4.81 1.72
N THR A 673 -1.20 5.57 2.28
CA THR A 673 0.08 5.03 2.78
C THR A 673 -0.07 4.04 3.94
N HIS A 674 -1.17 4.10 4.68
CA HIS A 674 -1.50 3.14 5.74
C HIS A 674 -3.03 3.02 5.91
N GLY A 675 -3.52 1.80 6.18
CA GLY A 675 -4.96 1.54 6.36
C GLY A 675 -5.62 2.44 7.41
N SER A 676 -5.02 2.59 8.59
CA SER A 676 -5.57 3.44 9.66
C SER A 676 -5.65 4.93 9.32
N PHE A 677 -4.86 5.41 8.35
CA PHE A 677 -4.94 6.79 7.87
C PHE A 677 -6.22 7.01 7.06
N ARG A 678 -6.54 6.06 6.17
CA ARG A 678 -7.81 6.04 5.45
C ARG A 678 -8.99 5.99 6.42
N GLU A 679 -8.94 5.08 7.39
CA GLU A 679 -10.02 4.87 8.36
C GLU A 679 -10.27 6.11 9.23
N PHE A 680 -9.20 6.76 9.70
CA PHE A 680 -9.31 8.03 10.41
C PHE A 680 -9.90 9.14 9.54
N LEU A 681 -9.45 9.29 8.29
CA LEU A 681 -9.96 10.31 7.37
C LEU A 681 -11.43 10.10 7.00
N VAL A 682 -11.86 8.84 6.85
CA VAL A 682 -13.27 8.47 6.68
C VAL A 682 -14.08 8.87 7.90
N ALA A 683 -13.60 8.54 9.10
CA ALA A 683 -14.23 8.92 10.35
C ALA A 683 -14.38 10.43 10.49
N ARG A 684 -13.31 11.18 10.17
CA ARG A 684 -13.29 12.65 10.19
C ARG A 684 -14.30 13.24 9.22
N TYR A 685 -14.35 12.75 7.98
CA TYR A 685 -15.34 13.19 6.99
C TYR A 685 -16.77 12.99 7.49
N TRP A 686 -17.06 11.81 8.05
CA TRP A 686 -18.38 11.50 8.58
C TRP A 686 -18.75 12.31 9.81
N ALA A 687 -17.80 12.61 10.69
CA ALA A 687 -18.03 13.51 11.81
C ALA A 687 -18.49 14.89 11.31
N THR A 688 -17.84 15.45 10.28
CA THR A 688 -18.27 16.71 9.65
C THR A 688 -19.68 16.62 9.06
N GLN A 689 -20.02 15.53 8.35
CA GLN A 689 -21.36 15.36 7.79
C GLN A 689 -22.44 15.22 8.88
N LEU A 690 -22.18 14.47 9.95
CA LEU A 690 -23.11 14.33 11.07
C LEU A 690 -23.30 15.64 11.85
N GLN A 691 -22.25 16.46 11.97
CA GLN A 691 -22.35 17.76 12.62
C GLN A 691 -23.36 18.65 11.89
N ARG A 692 -23.39 18.61 10.55
CA ARG A 692 -24.37 19.34 9.73
C ARG A 692 -25.80 18.85 9.98
N ALA A 693 -25.99 17.54 10.10
CA ALA A 693 -27.31 16.94 10.36
C ALA A 693 -27.93 17.41 11.68
N VAL A 694 -27.10 17.77 12.66
CA VAL A 694 -27.53 18.12 14.02
C VAL A 694 -27.58 19.63 14.26
N VAL A 695 -26.65 20.40 13.69
CA VAL A 695 -26.52 21.85 13.94
C VAL A 695 -27.41 22.70 13.02
N ALA A 696 -27.51 22.34 11.74
CA ALA A 696 -28.47 22.96 10.83
C ALA A 696 -29.77 22.19 10.96
N SER A 697 -30.94 22.86 11.01
CA SER A 697 -32.20 22.16 10.71
C SER A 697 -32.09 21.68 9.27
N PRO A 698 -31.77 20.39 9.02
CA PRO A 698 -31.35 19.99 7.69
C PRO A 698 -32.58 20.09 6.79
N SER A 699 -32.41 20.63 5.58
CA SER A 699 -33.45 20.46 4.55
C SER A 699 -33.72 18.95 4.40
N ARG A 700 -34.95 18.59 4.06
CA ARG A 700 -35.32 17.19 3.87
C ARG A 700 -34.39 16.49 2.88
N GLU A 701 -34.02 17.18 1.79
CA GLU A 701 -33.02 16.71 0.81
C GLU A 701 -31.67 16.40 1.45
N HIS A 702 -31.15 17.29 2.29
CA HIS A 702 -29.83 17.08 2.91
C HIS A 702 -29.83 15.91 3.92
N ALA A 703 -30.93 15.73 4.63
CA ALA A 703 -31.10 14.57 5.49
C ALA A 703 -31.21 13.27 4.68
N GLU A 704 -31.83 13.30 3.50
CA GLU A 704 -31.89 12.19 2.55
C GLU A 704 -30.50 11.90 1.91
N GLU A 705 -29.68 12.92 1.64
CA GLU A 705 -28.29 12.78 1.17
C GLU A 705 -27.38 12.11 2.21
N ILE A 706 -27.41 12.56 3.46
CA ILE A 706 -26.65 11.96 4.56
C ILE A 706 -27.09 10.50 4.76
N SER A 707 -28.40 10.26 4.64
CA SER A 707 -28.96 8.91 4.69
C SER A 707 -28.41 8.05 3.54
N ALA A 708 -28.45 8.53 2.29
CA ALA A 708 -27.89 7.84 1.13
C ALA A 708 -26.37 7.59 1.25
N GLY A 709 -25.63 8.52 1.84
CA GLY A 709 -24.20 8.38 2.10
C GLY A 709 -23.88 7.28 3.12
N LEU A 710 -24.59 7.26 4.27
CA LEU A 710 -24.38 6.27 5.35
C LEU A 710 -24.72 4.85 4.88
N LEU A 711 -25.71 4.73 3.98
CA LEU A 711 -26.07 3.48 3.32
C LEU A 711 -24.92 2.90 2.48
N GLY A 712 -24.22 3.75 1.73
CA GLY A 712 -23.01 3.35 1.01
C GLY A 712 -21.84 3.00 1.93
N ALA A 713 -21.94 3.34 3.23
CA ALA A 713 -20.79 3.46 4.11
C ALA A 713 -20.45 2.23 4.91
N ARG A 714 -21.42 1.34 5.15
CA ARG A 714 -21.38 0.26 6.16
C ARG A 714 -20.29 0.52 7.21
N LEU A 715 -20.35 1.66 7.90
CA LEU A 715 -19.28 2.13 8.80
C LEU A 715 -18.97 1.09 9.89
N LEU A 716 -19.95 0.22 10.16
CA LEU A 716 -19.98 -0.84 11.16
C LEU A 716 -19.40 -2.18 10.69
N GLY A 717 -18.73 -2.22 9.53
CA GLY A 717 -18.06 -3.44 9.07
C GLY A 717 -17.08 -3.96 10.12
N SER A 718 -17.13 -5.27 10.43
CA SER A 718 -16.42 -5.91 11.55
C SER A 718 -14.89 -5.85 11.50
N CYS A 719 -14.30 -5.26 10.47
CA CYS A 719 -12.86 -5.24 10.20
C CYS A 719 -12.26 -3.82 10.10
N ASP A 720 -13.05 -2.77 10.29
CA ASP A 720 -12.68 -1.38 9.99
C ASP A 720 -12.65 -0.52 11.27
N GLU A 721 -11.54 0.17 11.56
CA GLU A 721 -11.43 1.05 12.74
C GLU A 721 -12.13 2.41 12.55
N SER A 722 -12.69 2.71 11.36
CA SER A 722 -13.34 3.99 11.07
C SER A 722 -14.45 4.33 12.07
N PHE A 723 -15.25 3.35 12.49
CA PHE A 723 -16.30 3.59 13.49
C PHE A 723 -15.73 3.90 14.87
N ALA A 724 -14.65 3.22 15.27
CA ALA A 724 -13.98 3.50 16.55
C ALA A 724 -13.34 4.90 16.57
N PHE A 725 -12.74 5.34 15.45
CA PHE A 725 -12.27 6.71 15.30
C PHE A 725 -13.42 7.70 15.30
N LEU A 726 -14.54 7.40 14.64
CA LEU A 726 -15.70 8.27 14.59
C LEU A 726 -16.22 8.55 16.00
N LEU A 727 -16.41 7.51 16.82
CA LEU A 727 -16.84 7.67 18.21
C LEU A 727 -15.87 8.53 19.03
N GLN A 728 -14.55 8.33 18.87
CA GLN A 728 -13.57 9.19 19.55
C GLN A 728 -13.66 10.66 19.14
N ILE A 729 -13.96 10.94 17.86
CA ILE A 729 -14.16 12.31 17.38
C ILE A 729 -15.45 12.91 17.95
N LEU A 730 -16.54 12.14 17.93
CA LEU A 730 -17.87 12.56 18.44
C LEU A 730 -17.87 12.78 19.97
N ASP A 731 -17.08 12.00 20.71
CA ASP A 731 -16.92 12.11 22.16
C ASP A 731 -15.83 13.12 22.55
N GLY A 732 -15.11 13.63 21.56
CA GLY A 732 -14.02 14.57 21.72
C GLY A 732 -14.50 15.98 22.11
N PRO A 733 -13.55 16.87 22.47
CA PRO A 733 -13.86 18.24 22.88
C PRO A 733 -14.43 19.11 21.75
N GLY A 734 -14.29 18.69 20.48
CA GLY A 734 -14.86 19.40 19.32
C GLY A 734 -16.39 19.29 19.21
N TRP A 735 -17.01 18.42 20.01
CA TRP A 735 -18.46 18.25 20.08
C TRP A 735 -18.99 18.70 21.43
N THR A 736 -19.94 19.62 21.41
CA THR A 736 -20.64 20.08 22.62
C THR A 736 -21.65 19.04 23.10
N ASP A 737 -22.00 19.06 24.39
CA ASP A 737 -23.03 18.15 24.94
C ASP A 737 -24.39 18.32 24.22
N VAL A 738 -24.71 19.54 23.76
CA VAL A 738 -25.91 19.84 22.96
C VAL A 738 -25.87 19.13 21.61
N GLN A 739 -24.74 19.17 20.90
CA GLN A 739 -24.57 18.46 19.63
C GLN A 739 -24.61 16.95 19.82
N ARG A 740 -24.00 16.41 20.89
CA ARG A 740 -24.10 14.98 21.20
C ARG A 740 -25.55 14.57 21.49
N ALA A 741 -26.28 15.34 22.29
CA ALA A 741 -27.70 15.09 22.56
C ALA A 741 -28.55 15.15 21.28
N GLY A 742 -28.29 16.12 20.40
CA GLY A 742 -28.96 16.22 19.10
C GLY A 742 -28.65 15.03 18.18
N LEU A 743 -27.43 14.50 18.21
CA LEU A 743 -27.03 13.31 17.45
C LEU A 743 -27.73 12.05 17.97
N VAL A 744 -27.86 11.91 19.29
CA VAL A 744 -28.63 10.80 19.91
C VAL A 744 -30.11 10.89 19.51
N ALA A 745 -30.69 12.09 19.55
CA ALA A 745 -32.07 12.32 19.13
C ALA A 745 -32.28 12.01 17.63
N TRP A 746 -31.35 12.44 16.78
CA TRP A 746 -31.35 12.11 15.36
C TRP A 746 -31.25 10.59 15.14
N GLY A 747 -30.32 9.91 15.82
CA GLY A 747 -30.14 8.45 15.73
C GLY A 747 -31.39 7.69 16.17
N ALA A 748 -32.02 8.13 17.26
CA ALA A 748 -33.28 7.57 17.74
C ALA A 748 -34.44 7.79 16.75
N SER A 749 -34.57 8.99 16.18
CA SER A 749 -35.57 9.29 15.13
C SER A 749 -35.40 8.34 13.95
N ARG A 750 -34.19 8.21 13.42
CA ARG A 750 -33.91 7.37 12.25
C ARG A 750 -34.09 5.87 12.53
N PHE A 751 -33.78 5.44 13.75
CA PHE A 751 -34.04 4.08 14.17
C PHE A 751 -35.54 3.77 14.33
N ASN A 752 -36.30 4.71 14.92
CA ASN A 752 -37.73 4.54 15.24
C ASN A 752 -38.70 4.92 14.10
N GLU A 753 -38.21 5.54 13.01
CA GLU A 753 -38.94 5.80 11.76
C GLU A 753 -39.43 4.47 11.13
N GLU A 754 -40.55 3.95 11.63
CA GLU A 754 -41.28 2.85 11.03
C GLU A 754 -42.19 3.36 9.93
N SER A 755 -41.92 2.96 8.70
CA SER A 755 -42.98 2.82 7.71
C SER A 755 -43.18 1.32 7.46
N PRO A 756 -44.34 0.75 7.84
CA PRO A 756 -44.69 -0.65 7.61
C PRO A 756 -45.06 -0.83 6.14
N ALA A 757 -44.08 -0.74 5.24
CA ALA A 757 -44.27 -1.10 3.84
C ALA A 757 -44.05 -2.61 3.58
N PHE A 758 -44.15 -3.44 4.62
CA PHE A 758 -43.98 -4.90 4.53
C PHE A 758 -45.30 -5.67 4.36
N GLU A 759 -46.44 -4.97 4.37
CA GLU A 759 -47.75 -5.55 4.04
C GLU A 759 -48.16 -5.36 2.57
N ASP A 760 -47.46 -4.52 1.81
CA ASP A 760 -47.77 -4.27 0.41
C ASP A 760 -46.92 -5.14 -0.54
N ALA A 761 -47.59 -6.02 -1.29
CA ALA A 761 -46.99 -6.98 -2.20
C ALA A 761 -46.36 -6.38 -3.48
N GLN A 762 -46.22 -5.05 -3.56
CA GLN A 762 -45.73 -4.33 -4.74
C GLN A 762 -44.41 -3.56 -4.54
N VAL A 763 -43.68 -3.77 -3.44
CA VAL A 763 -42.42 -3.07 -3.16
C VAL A 763 -41.23 -3.77 -3.87
N PRO A 764 -40.19 -3.04 -4.35
CA PRO A 764 -39.09 -3.59 -5.16
C PRO A 764 -38.29 -4.67 -4.43
N ARG A 765 -37.49 -5.42 -5.19
CA ARG A 765 -36.67 -6.54 -4.68
C ARG A 765 -35.77 -6.05 -3.53
N TRP A 766 -35.71 -6.80 -2.43
CA TRP A 766 -34.95 -6.50 -1.19
C TRP A 766 -33.48 -6.10 -1.39
N SER A 767 -32.83 -6.49 -2.49
CA SER A 767 -31.50 -6.01 -2.88
C SER A 767 -31.42 -4.49 -3.08
N GLU A 768 -32.57 -3.82 -3.20
CA GLU A 768 -32.74 -2.39 -3.39
C GLU A 768 -33.27 -1.68 -2.11
N ASP A 769 -33.72 -2.43 -1.08
CA ASP A 769 -34.19 -1.84 0.19
C ASP A 769 -33.03 -1.67 1.18
N GLN A 770 -32.50 -0.45 1.24
CA GLN A 770 -31.27 -0.13 1.96
C GLN A 770 -31.52 0.29 3.43
N ARG A 771 -32.77 0.47 3.86
CA ARG A 771 -33.13 0.99 5.20
C ARG A 771 -32.48 0.29 6.42
N PRO A 772 -32.23 -1.04 6.42
CA PRO A 772 -31.61 -1.72 7.57
C PRO A 772 -30.20 -1.21 7.92
N ALA A 773 -29.35 -0.94 6.93
CA ALA A 773 -27.96 -0.49 7.17
C ALA A 773 -27.91 0.93 7.77
N LEU A 774 -28.81 1.81 7.35
CA LEU A 774 -28.95 3.15 7.93
C LEU A 774 -29.39 3.08 9.39
N ARG A 775 -30.39 2.23 9.68
CA ARG A 775 -30.89 2.02 11.05
C ARG A 775 -29.85 1.42 11.97
N GLU A 776 -29.06 0.48 11.47
CA GLU A 776 -27.93 -0.09 12.18
C GLU A 776 -26.89 1.00 12.53
N ALA A 777 -26.50 1.81 11.54
CA ALA A 777 -25.58 2.94 11.73
C ALA A 777 -26.14 3.98 12.72
N ALA A 778 -27.40 4.38 12.56
CA ALA A 778 -28.08 5.34 13.43
C ALA A 778 -28.18 4.82 14.87
N LEU A 779 -28.52 3.52 15.02
CA LEU A 779 -28.55 2.86 16.31
C LEU A 779 -27.17 2.85 16.95
N ALA A 780 -26.14 2.43 16.23
CA ALA A 780 -24.77 2.36 16.73
C ALA A 780 -24.23 3.73 17.14
N ILE A 781 -24.42 4.75 16.30
CA ILE A 781 -24.01 6.12 16.61
C ILE A 781 -24.76 6.64 17.84
N GLY A 782 -26.10 6.57 17.85
CA GLY A 782 -26.90 7.12 18.94
C GLY A 782 -26.70 6.42 20.29
N SER A 783 -26.35 5.14 20.25
CA SER A 783 -26.15 4.32 21.45
C SER A 783 -24.72 4.39 22.01
N SER A 784 -23.72 4.67 21.17
CA SER A 784 -22.31 4.58 21.57
C SER A 784 -21.66 5.92 21.95
N VAL A 785 -22.33 7.06 21.72
CA VAL A 785 -21.80 8.39 22.07
C VAL A 785 -21.80 8.59 23.60
N LYS A 786 -20.72 9.15 24.14
CA LYS A 786 -20.52 9.39 25.58
C LYS A 786 -21.57 10.34 26.14
N GLY A 787 -22.09 9.99 27.32
CA GLY A 787 -23.18 10.72 27.96
C GLY A 787 -24.53 10.46 27.29
N SER A 788 -24.59 9.59 26.28
CA SER A 788 -25.85 9.09 25.75
C SER A 788 -26.56 8.28 26.82
N ALA A 789 -27.87 8.50 26.89
CA ALA A 789 -28.76 7.66 27.65
C ALA A 789 -29.01 6.31 26.92
N GLY A 790 -28.38 6.10 25.76
CA GLY A 790 -28.72 5.04 24.81
C GLY A 790 -29.95 5.40 23.98
N VAL A 791 -30.16 4.63 22.90
CA VAL A 791 -31.35 4.80 22.05
C VAL A 791 -32.54 4.11 22.71
N SER A 792 -33.65 4.84 22.88
CA SER A 792 -34.91 4.28 23.32
C SER A 792 -35.72 3.77 22.14
N MET A 793 -36.10 2.50 22.19
CA MET A 793 -37.02 1.92 21.22
C MET A 793 -38.44 2.40 21.52
N GLU A 794 -39.16 2.87 20.50
CA GLU A 794 -40.59 3.20 20.65
C GLU A 794 -41.49 1.97 20.53
N ARG A 795 -41.11 1.01 19.68
CA ARG A 795 -41.86 -0.23 19.48
C ARG A 795 -41.01 -1.47 19.76
N PRO A 796 -41.55 -2.49 20.44
CA PRO A 796 -40.83 -3.74 20.70
C PRO A 796 -40.33 -4.49 19.46
N SER A 797 -40.94 -4.26 18.30
CA SER A 797 -40.60 -4.91 17.02
C SER A 797 -39.48 -4.22 16.25
N SER A 798 -39.08 -2.99 16.59
CA SER A 798 -38.21 -2.18 15.73
C SER A 798 -36.84 -2.85 15.52
N LEU A 799 -36.25 -3.42 16.59
CA LEU A 799 -34.96 -4.13 16.49
C LEU A 799 -35.09 -5.46 15.75
N ARG A 800 -36.23 -6.14 15.84
CA ARG A 800 -36.50 -7.40 15.12
C ARG A 800 -36.37 -7.25 13.61
N SER A 801 -36.76 -6.09 13.08
CA SER A 801 -36.62 -5.79 11.65
C SER A 801 -35.17 -5.80 11.16
N LEU A 802 -34.20 -5.59 12.05
CA LEU A 802 -32.78 -5.63 11.73
C LEU A 802 -32.17 -7.03 11.86
N VAL A 803 -32.68 -7.86 12.77
CA VAL A 803 -32.03 -9.12 13.20
C VAL A 803 -32.79 -10.40 12.82
N GLY A 804 -33.97 -10.28 12.19
CA GLY A 804 -34.97 -11.37 12.12
C GLY A 804 -35.38 -11.90 10.74
N GLY A 805 -34.63 -11.64 9.66
CA GLY A 805 -34.99 -12.10 8.30
C GLY A 805 -34.11 -13.27 7.79
N PRO A 806 -34.68 -14.31 7.12
CA PRO A 806 -33.94 -15.34 6.36
C PRO A 806 -33.09 -14.81 5.18
N TRP A 807 -33.00 -13.49 5.00
CA TRP A 807 -32.65 -12.82 3.75
C TRP A 807 -31.44 -11.89 3.88
N VAL A 808 -30.74 -11.91 5.02
CA VAL A 808 -29.43 -11.24 5.18
C VAL A 808 -28.37 -12.16 4.57
N ASP A 809 -28.30 -12.17 3.23
CA ASP A 809 -27.26 -12.88 2.51
C ASP A 809 -25.90 -12.17 2.64
N ASP A 810 -24.90 -12.95 3.03
CA ASP A 810 -23.45 -12.76 2.92
C ASP A 810 -22.71 -11.64 3.68
N ALA A 811 -23.36 -10.80 4.50
CA ALA A 811 -22.65 -9.97 5.48
C ALA A 811 -23.33 -10.05 6.85
N ARG A 812 -22.69 -10.73 7.80
CA ARG A 812 -23.15 -10.78 9.20
C ARG A 812 -23.23 -9.35 9.75
N VAL A 813 -24.45 -8.88 10.01
CA VAL A 813 -24.70 -7.63 10.73
C VAL A 813 -24.40 -7.87 12.21
N VAL A 814 -23.35 -7.25 12.71
CA VAL A 814 -23.02 -7.28 14.15
C VAL A 814 -23.71 -6.08 14.78
N VAL A 815 -24.81 -6.32 15.50
CA VAL A 815 -25.54 -5.24 16.18
C VAL A 815 -24.63 -4.56 17.20
N LEU A 816 -24.37 -3.27 17.00
CA LEU A 816 -23.64 -2.42 17.94
C LEU A 816 -24.64 -1.47 18.59
N ALA A 817 -25.08 -1.76 19.81
CA ALA A 817 -26.10 -0.99 20.51
C ALA A 817 -25.89 -0.98 22.04
N PRO A 818 -24.73 -0.50 22.54
CA PRO A 818 -24.51 -0.36 23.98
C PRO A 818 -25.54 0.60 24.61
N GLY A 819 -26.05 0.29 25.80
CA GLY A 819 -27.02 1.13 26.49
C GLY A 819 -28.42 1.18 25.84
N LEU A 820 -28.69 0.37 24.80
CA LEU A 820 -29.99 0.30 24.15
C LEU A 820 -31.12 0.13 25.17
N ARG A 821 -32.18 0.96 25.08
CA ARG A 821 -33.38 0.83 25.91
C ARG A 821 -34.52 0.22 25.10
N GLY A 822 -34.63 -1.10 25.20
CA GLY A 822 -35.60 -1.93 24.49
C GLY A 822 -36.41 -2.81 25.43
N ARG A 823 -37.02 -2.22 26.48
CA ARG A 823 -37.89 -2.96 27.40
C ARG A 823 -38.97 -3.72 26.62
N GLY A 824 -39.10 -5.01 26.87
CA GLY A 824 -40.09 -5.87 26.19
C GLY A 824 -39.79 -6.17 24.72
N ALA A 825 -38.57 -5.94 24.23
CA ALA A 825 -38.19 -6.17 22.83
C ALA A 825 -38.54 -7.60 22.35
N LEU A 826 -39.05 -7.72 21.12
CA LEU A 826 -39.48 -8.99 20.54
C LEU A 826 -38.38 -9.58 19.64
N LEU A 827 -37.53 -10.43 20.20
CA LEU A 827 -36.30 -10.94 19.58
C LEU A 827 -36.26 -12.47 19.49
N GLN A 828 -37.43 -13.09 19.40
CA GLN A 828 -37.56 -14.55 19.25
C GLN A 828 -36.83 -15.04 18.00
N GLY A 829 -35.89 -15.97 18.18
CA GLY A 829 -35.10 -16.56 17.09
C GLY A 829 -34.14 -15.59 16.39
N ALA A 830 -33.89 -14.40 16.97
CA ALA A 830 -32.98 -13.42 16.38
C ALA A 830 -31.53 -13.92 16.29
N ASP A 831 -30.83 -13.56 15.22
CA ASP A 831 -29.38 -13.73 15.12
C ASP A 831 -28.69 -12.49 15.72
N LEU A 832 -28.10 -12.68 16.91
CA LEU A 832 -27.40 -11.66 17.70
C LEU A 832 -25.96 -12.11 17.99
N ARG A 833 -25.38 -12.96 17.13
CA ARG A 833 -24.04 -13.48 17.31
C ARG A 833 -23.02 -12.35 17.30
N GLY A 834 -22.25 -12.23 18.39
CA GLY A 834 -21.24 -11.19 18.56
C GLY A 834 -21.80 -9.77 18.78
N ALA A 835 -23.11 -9.61 18.95
CA ALA A 835 -23.73 -8.30 19.19
C ALA A 835 -23.11 -7.60 20.41
N ASN A 836 -22.90 -6.29 20.33
CA ASN A 836 -22.55 -5.45 21.47
C ASN A 836 -23.81 -4.81 22.05
N LEU A 837 -24.24 -5.33 23.21
CA LEU A 837 -25.41 -4.91 23.99
C LEU A 837 -24.98 -4.63 25.45
N GLU A 838 -23.73 -4.19 25.65
CA GLU A 838 -23.24 -3.77 26.97
C GLU A 838 -24.17 -2.70 27.55
N GLU A 839 -24.55 -2.83 28.83
CA GLU A 839 -25.44 -1.91 29.54
C GLU A 839 -26.85 -1.73 28.92
N ALA A 840 -27.24 -2.59 27.96
CA ALA A 840 -28.56 -2.51 27.34
C ALA A 840 -29.68 -2.85 28.35
N CYS A 841 -30.77 -2.08 28.33
CA CYS A 841 -32.00 -2.37 29.06
C CYS A 841 -32.94 -3.19 28.16
N LEU A 842 -32.96 -4.49 28.42
CA LEU A 842 -33.77 -5.52 27.76
C LEU A 842 -34.71 -6.19 28.78
N GLU A 843 -35.12 -5.46 29.81
CA GLU A 843 -36.06 -5.97 30.82
C GLU A 843 -37.34 -6.48 30.15
N GLY A 844 -37.72 -7.73 30.45
CA GLY A 844 -38.89 -8.39 29.88
C GLY A 844 -38.79 -8.71 28.38
N ALA A 845 -37.61 -8.59 27.76
CA ALA A 845 -37.43 -8.90 26.34
C ALA A 845 -37.68 -10.40 26.07
N ASP A 846 -38.26 -10.69 24.90
CA ASP A 846 -38.52 -12.05 24.44
C ASP A 846 -37.42 -12.51 23.49
N LEU A 847 -36.44 -13.24 24.03
CA LEU A 847 -35.24 -13.75 23.36
C LEU A 847 -35.32 -15.27 23.15
N ARG A 848 -36.53 -15.85 23.12
CA ARG A 848 -36.70 -17.30 22.98
C ARG A 848 -36.01 -17.82 21.72
N GLY A 849 -35.09 -18.75 21.89
CA GLY A 849 -34.35 -19.36 20.78
C GLY A 849 -33.38 -18.41 20.03
N ALA A 850 -33.10 -17.22 20.54
CA ALA A 850 -32.14 -16.30 19.92
C ALA A 850 -30.71 -16.87 19.95
N ASP A 851 -29.90 -16.57 18.94
CA ASP A 851 -28.48 -16.93 18.89
C ASP A 851 -27.62 -15.74 19.32
N LEU A 852 -27.14 -15.77 20.56
CA LEU A 852 -26.33 -14.75 21.23
C LEU A 852 -24.87 -15.21 21.39
N ARG A 853 -24.39 -16.14 20.55
CA ARG A 853 -23.01 -16.66 20.67
C ARG A 853 -21.99 -15.54 20.59
N GLY A 854 -21.15 -15.45 21.63
CA GLY A 854 -20.13 -14.41 21.76
C GLY A 854 -20.65 -12.97 21.90
N ALA A 855 -21.95 -12.76 22.17
CA ALA A 855 -22.50 -11.43 22.41
C ALA A 855 -21.88 -10.80 23.66
N LYS A 856 -21.71 -9.47 23.66
CA LYS A 856 -21.29 -8.67 24.81
C LYS A 856 -22.52 -8.09 25.48
N LEU A 857 -22.78 -8.49 26.71
CA LEU A 857 -23.94 -8.14 27.53
C LEU A 857 -23.48 -7.70 28.94
N ARG A 858 -22.24 -7.23 29.08
CA ARG A 858 -21.70 -6.80 30.37
C ARG A 858 -22.58 -5.67 30.93
N GLY A 859 -23.03 -5.81 32.17
CA GLY A 859 -23.91 -4.83 32.82
C GLY A 859 -25.31 -4.70 32.21
N ALA A 860 -25.72 -5.56 31.27
CA ALA A 860 -27.04 -5.48 30.65
C ALA A 860 -28.15 -5.81 31.67
N ASP A 861 -29.27 -5.10 31.59
CA ASP A 861 -30.48 -5.37 32.36
C ASP A 861 -31.40 -6.29 31.56
N LEU A 862 -31.38 -7.58 31.91
CA LEU A 862 -32.17 -8.67 31.35
C LEU A 862 -33.20 -9.20 32.37
N ARG A 863 -33.58 -8.37 33.36
CA ARG A 863 -34.57 -8.77 34.37
C ARG A 863 -35.84 -9.26 33.70
N ARG A 864 -36.39 -10.39 34.15
CA ARG A 864 -37.61 -11.00 33.60
C ARG A 864 -37.57 -11.33 32.10
N ALA A 865 -36.40 -11.27 31.46
CA ALA A 865 -36.28 -11.60 30.04
C ALA A 865 -36.53 -13.10 29.80
N ASN A 866 -37.11 -13.43 28.66
CA ASN A 866 -37.37 -14.80 28.25
C ASN A 866 -36.28 -15.29 27.29
N LEU A 867 -35.26 -15.92 27.85
CA LEU A 867 -34.10 -16.52 27.16
C LEU A 867 -34.26 -18.05 26.96
N ARG A 868 -35.49 -18.58 27.07
CA ARG A 868 -35.72 -20.03 26.94
C ARG A 868 -35.20 -20.54 25.59
N LYS A 869 -34.37 -21.58 25.64
CA LYS A 869 -33.66 -22.17 24.49
C LYS A 869 -32.71 -21.23 23.73
N ALA A 870 -32.37 -20.06 24.27
CA ALA A 870 -31.38 -19.17 23.63
C ALA A 870 -29.97 -19.80 23.64
N VAL A 871 -29.13 -19.43 22.67
CA VAL A 871 -27.74 -19.90 22.55
C VAL A 871 -26.79 -18.77 22.94
N LEU A 872 -26.22 -18.84 24.14
CA LEU A 872 -25.33 -17.85 24.76
C LEU A 872 -23.88 -18.38 24.87
N GLU A 873 -23.48 -19.27 23.96
CA GLU A 873 -22.16 -19.91 23.99
C GLU A 873 -21.05 -18.85 23.91
N GLY A 874 -20.18 -18.80 24.93
CA GLY A 874 -19.10 -17.82 25.03
C GLY A 874 -19.54 -16.35 25.17
N ALA A 875 -20.81 -16.08 25.47
CA ALA A 875 -21.30 -14.72 25.71
C ALA A 875 -20.69 -14.10 26.98
N ASP A 876 -20.55 -12.77 26.99
CA ASP A 876 -20.04 -12.00 28.12
C ASP A 876 -21.19 -11.32 28.87
N LEU A 877 -21.63 -11.92 29.98
CA LEU A 877 -22.71 -11.49 30.86
C LEU A 877 -22.18 -11.01 32.22
N ARG A 878 -20.92 -10.59 32.30
CA ARG A 878 -20.34 -10.09 33.57
C ARG A 878 -21.17 -8.93 34.09
N GLU A 879 -21.43 -8.89 35.40
CA GLU A 879 -22.22 -7.83 36.05
C GLU A 879 -23.64 -7.65 35.47
N ALA A 880 -24.14 -8.57 34.63
CA ALA A 880 -25.47 -8.47 34.04
C ALA A 880 -26.57 -8.78 35.06
N ASN A 881 -27.71 -8.12 34.94
CA ASN A 881 -28.86 -8.40 35.79
C ASN A 881 -29.87 -9.30 35.08
N LEU A 882 -29.94 -10.55 35.52
CA LEU A 882 -30.83 -11.63 35.05
C LEU A 882 -31.86 -12.02 36.13
N GLU A 883 -32.18 -11.13 37.08
CA GLU A 883 -33.17 -11.38 38.13
C GLU A 883 -34.52 -11.81 37.51
N GLU A 884 -35.08 -12.90 38.02
CA GLU A 884 -36.32 -13.53 37.52
C GLU A 884 -36.32 -13.88 36.02
N ALA A 885 -35.16 -13.93 35.35
CA ALA A 885 -35.07 -14.28 33.93
C ALA A 885 -35.36 -15.78 33.68
N ASN A 886 -35.97 -16.09 32.53
CA ASN A 886 -36.22 -17.47 32.12
C ASN A 886 -35.12 -17.95 31.16
N LEU A 887 -34.20 -18.76 31.65
CA LEU A 887 -33.08 -19.39 30.95
C LEU A 887 -33.32 -20.90 30.73
N GLU A 888 -34.56 -21.38 30.79
CA GLU A 888 -34.87 -22.80 30.64
C GLU A 888 -34.29 -23.36 29.33
N ARG A 889 -33.50 -24.43 29.44
CA ARG A 889 -32.83 -25.10 28.31
C ARG A 889 -31.95 -24.18 27.46
N ALA A 890 -31.48 -23.04 28.01
CA ALA A 890 -30.52 -22.19 27.33
C ALA A 890 -29.14 -22.85 27.26
N VAL A 891 -28.35 -22.50 26.24
CA VAL A 891 -26.99 -23.01 26.04
C VAL A 891 -25.97 -21.95 26.44
N LEU A 892 -25.34 -22.09 27.61
CA LEU A 892 -24.44 -21.12 28.24
C LEU A 892 -22.99 -21.65 28.31
N ARG A 893 -22.57 -22.54 27.39
CA ARG A 893 -21.24 -23.15 27.46
C ARG A 893 -20.15 -22.10 27.34
N GLY A 894 -19.22 -22.10 28.29
CA GLY A 894 -18.13 -21.12 28.34
C GLY A 894 -18.57 -19.65 28.49
N ALA A 895 -19.84 -19.39 28.85
CA ALA A 895 -20.32 -18.04 29.09
C ALA A 895 -19.65 -17.44 30.33
N ARG A 896 -19.44 -16.12 30.33
CA ARG A 896 -18.86 -15.38 31.46
C ARG A 896 -19.98 -14.68 32.21
N LEU A 897 -20.26 -15.10 33.43
CA LEU A 897 -21.33 -14.61 34.32
C LEU A 897 -20.75 -14.11 35.65
N LYS A 898 -19.46 -13.74 35.68
CA LYS A 898 -18.82 -13.22 36.89
C LYS A 898 -19.60 -12.01 37.41
N GLU A 899 -19.92 -12.03 38.71
CA GLU A 899 -20.68 -10.99 39.42
C GLU A 899 -22.07 -10.70 38.82
N ALA A 900 -22.65 -11.62 38.05
CA ALA A 900 -24.00 -11.46 37.50
C ALA A 900 -25.08 -11.74 38.56
N THR A 901 -26.20 -11.02 38.49
CA THR A 901 -27.37 -11.24 39.37
C THR A 901 -28.35 -12.18 38.68
N LEU A 902 -28.53 -13.39 39.20
CA LEU A 902 -29.47 -14.41 38.72
C LEU A 902 -30.52 -14.77 39.80
N CYS A 903 -30.76 -13.87 40.76
CA CYS A 903 -31.70 -14.11 41.84
C CYS A 903 -33.09 -14.48 41.28
N GLY A 904 -33.64 -15.61 41.71
CA GLY A 904 -34.93 -16.12 41.25
C GLY A 904 -34.98 -16.58 39.78
N ALA A 905 -33.85 -16.64 39.06
CA ALA A 905 -33.83 -17.04 37.65
C ALA A 905 -34.17 -18.52 37.45
N SER A 906 -34.82 -18.83 36.32
CA SER A 906 -35.18 -20.21 35.93
C SER A 906 -34.16 -20.78 34.94
N LEU A 907 -33.26 -21.64 35.42
CA LEU A 907 -32.17 -22.28 34.67
C LEU A 907 -32.44 -23.78 34.40
N GLY A 908 -33.71 -24.22 34.48
CA GLY A 908 -34.08 -25.63 34.33
C GLY A 908 -33.59 -26.23 33.01
N GLY A 909 -32.76 -27.29 33.08
CA GLY A 909 -32.16 -27.94 31.91
C GLY A 909 -31.12 -27.09 31.14
N ALA A 910 -30.63 -25.99 31.71
CA ALA A 910 -29.62 -25.15 31.06
C ALA A 910 -28.25 -25.84 30.96
N MET A 911 -27.50 -25.52 29.90
CA MET A 911 -26.18 -26.09 29.61
C MET A 911 -25.06 -25.10 29.98
N LEU A 912 -24.53 -25.19 31.19
CA LEU A 912 -23.52 -24.28 31.76
C LEU A 912 -22.09 -24.86 31.72
N GLN A 913 -21.78 -25.79 30.80
CA GLN A 913 -20.46 -26.42 30.80
C GLN A 913 -19.33 -25.40 30.61
N GLY A 914 -18.38 -25.36 31.54
CA GLY A 914 -17.24 -24.44 31.51
C GLY A 914 -17.60 -22.96 31.73
N ALA A 915 -18.81 -22.65 32.19
CA ALA A 915 -19.22 -21.27 32.47
C ALA A 915 -18.49 -20.71 33.71
N ASP A 916 -18.25 -19.39 33.71
CA ASP A 916 -17.63 -18.67 34.81
C ASP A 916 -18.70 -17.91 35.60
N LEU A 917 -19.13 -18.44 36.75
CA LEU A 917 -20.11 -17.86 37.68
C LEU A 917 -19.43 -17.31 38.95
N GLU A 918 -18.16 -16.92 38.88
CA GLU A 918 -17.45 -16.38 40.04
C GLU A 918 -18.21 -15.17 40.64
N GLY A 919 -18.53 -15.20 41.93
CA GLY A 919 -19.25 -14.10 42.60
C GLY A 919 -20.70 -13.87 42.14
N ALA A 920 -21.29 -14.76 41.33
CA ALA A 920 -22.66 -14.59 40.84
C ALA A 920 -23.70 -14.83 41.95
N ASP A 921 -24.81 -14.09 41.91
CA ASP A 921 -25.94 -14.29 42.83
C ASP A 921 -27.01 -15.20 42.21
N LEU A 922 -26.98 -16.48 42.56
CA LEU A 922 -27.94 -17.51 42.18
C LEU A 922 -28.99 -17.77 43.28
N SER A 923 -29.17 -16.84 44.24
CA SER A 923 -30.13 -17.04 45.33
C SER A 923 -31.54 -17.27 44.79
N MET A 924 -32.25 -18.24 45.38
CA MET A 924 -33.61 -18.64 44.98
C MET A 924 -33.75 -19.11 43.51
N ALA A 925 -32.64 -19.30 42.77
CA ALA A 925 -32.68 -19.73 41.38
C ALA A 925 -33.05 -21.22 41.26
N THR A 926 -33.68 -21.59 40.14
CA THR A 926 -34.07 -22.98 39.86
C THR A 926 -33.18 -23.57 38.79
N LEU A 927 -32.27 -24.47 39.15
CA LEU A 927 -31.31 -25.12 38.23
C LEU A 927 -31.68 -26.58 37.91
N GLU A 928 -32.94 -26.99 38.09
CA GLU A 928 -33.32 -28.40 37.97
C GLU A 928 -32.91 -29.02 36.61
N GLY A 929 -32.14 -30.10 36.64
CA GLY A 929 -31.62 -30.78 35.45
C GLY A 929 -30.54 -30.01 34.66
N ALA A 930 -30.00 -28.91 35.20
CA ALA A 930 -28.92 -28.17 34.56
C ALA A 930 -27.58 -28.93 34.61
N THR A 931 -26.72 -28.70 33.62
CA THR A 931 -25.39 -29.32 33.55
C THR A 931 -24.30 -28.29 33.79
N LEU A 932 -23.57 -28.40 34.90
CA LEU A 932 -22.52 -27.45 35.31
C LEU A 932 -21.10 -27.94 35.02
N ARG A 933 -20.91 -28.99 34.22
CA ARG A 933 -19.59 -29.64 34.09
C ARG A 933 -18.45 -28.66 33.80
N GLY A 934 -17.45 -28.60 34.67
CA GLY A 934 -16.29 -27.71 34.52
C GLY A 934 -16.55 -26.23 34.80
N ALA A 935 -17.73 -25.85 35.32
CA ALA A 935 -18.07 -24.47 35.66
C ALA A 935 -17.38 -24.01 36.96
N SER A 936 -17.15 -22.70 37.08
CA SER A 936 -16.66 -22.06 38.30
C SER A 936 -17.81 -21.39 39.04
N LEU A 937 -18.11 -21.83 40.25
CA LEU A 937 -19.03 -21.23 41.22
C LEU A 937 -18.27 -20.59 42.39
N GLN A 938 -17.02 -20.19 42.18
CA GLN A 938 -16.21 -19.60 43.24
C GLN A 938 -16.91 -18.34 43.80
N ASP A 939 -17.03 -18.23 45.12
CA ASP A 939 -17.65 -17.09 45.82
C ASP A 939 -19.12 -16.79 45.40
N ALA A 940 -19.80 -17.73 44.72
CA ALA A 940 -21.18 -17.57 44.26
C ALA A 940 -22.19 -17.74 45.41
N ASN A 941 -23.29 -16.99 45.37
CA ASN A 941 -24.39 -17.12 46.33
C ASN A 941 -25.47 -18.07 45.80
N LEU A 942 -25.66 -19.23 46.42
CA LEU A 942 -26.69 -20.21 46.06
C LEU A 942 -27.80 -20.30 47.12
N PHE A 943 -27.98 -19.27 47.95
CA PHE A 943 -28.94 -19.31 49.04
C PHE A 943 -30.36 -19.66 48.55
N GLY A 944 -30.94 -20.76 49.05
CA GLY A 944 -32.30 -21.19 48.65
C GLY A 944 -32.43 -21.73 47.21
N ALA A 945 -31.32 -21.94 46.48
CA ALA A 945 -31.35 -22.44 45.11
C ALA A 945 -31.82 -23.90 45.05
N ARG A 946 -32.52 -24.27 43.96
CA ARG A 946 -32.99 -25.64 43.70
C ARG A 946 -32.08 -26.35 42.72
N LEU A 947 -31.42 -27.43 43.17
CA LEU A 947 -30.39 -28.15 42.41
C LEU A 947 -30.79 -29.60 42.05
N LYS A 948 -32.10 -29.88 41.95
CA LYS A 948 -32.59 -31.24 41.67
C LYS A 948 -32.05 -31.78 40.33
N GLY A 949 -31.37 -32.93 40.35
CA GLY A 949 -30.84 -33.56 39.13
C GLY A 949 -29.73 -32.79 38.42
N VAL A 950 -28.99 -31.94 39.14
CA VAL A 950 -27.88 -31.15 38.57
C VAL A 950 -26.59 -31.96 38.50
N SER A 951 -25.90 -31.92 37.36
CA SER A 951 -24.59 -32.53 37.21
C SER A 951 -23.48 -31.59 37.69
N LEU A 952 -22.81 -31.96 38.79
CA LEU A 952 -21.73 -31.20 39.45
C LEU A 952 -20.31 -31.71 39.11
N GLU A 953 -20.13 -32.38 37.98
CA GLU A 953 -18.82 -32.92 37.59
C GLU A 953 -17.79 -31.81 37.33
N GLU A 954 -16.61 -31.87 37.96
CA GLU A 954 -15.50 -30.93 37.71
C GLU A 954 -15.84 -29.45 38.03
N VAL A 955 -16.82 -29.19 38.89
CA VAL A 955 -17.23 -27.84 39.31
C VAL A 955 -16.31 -27.31 40.42
N VAL A 956 -15.93 -26.03 40.34
CA VAL A 956 -15.15 -25.34 41.38
C VAL A 956 -16.11 -24.55 42.29
N ILE A 957 -16.20 -24.87 43.58
CA ILE A 957 -17.18 -24.28 44.52
C ILE A 957 -16.55 -23.51 45.69
N LYS A 958 -15.29 -23.10 45.58
CA LYS A 958 -14.56 -22.46 46.67
C LYS A 958 -15.26 -21.17 47.11
N GLY A 959 -15.58 -21.02 48.40
CA GLY A 959 -16.21 -19.80 48.93
C GLY A 959 -17.69 -19.61 48.59
N ALA A 960 -18.33 -20.57 47.91
CA ALA A 960 -19.75 -20.49 47.59
C ALA A 960 -20.65 -20.58 48.83
N VAL A 961 -21.74 -19.80 48.87
CA VAL A 961 -22.76 -19.85 49.92
C VAL A 961 -23.82 -20.89 49.56
N LEU A 962 -23.90 -21.99 50.30
CA LEU A 962 -24.80 -23.13 50.03
C LEU A 962 -25.97 -23.26 51.02
N GLU A 963 -26.21 -22.23 51.84
CA GLU A 963 -27.26 -22.29 52.86
C GLU A 963 -28.67 -22.35 52.24
N GLY A 964 -29.51 -23.27 52.71
CA GLY A 964 -30.89 -23.42 52.22
C GLY A 964 -31.02 -24.05 50.82
N VAL A 965 -29.95 -24.55 50.22
CA VAL A 965 -29.99 -25.25 48.92
C VAL A 965 -30.83 -26.53 49.00
N GLN A 966 -31.73 -26.72 48.04
CA GLN A 966 -32.59 -27.89 47.93
C GLN A 966 -31.96 -28.94 46.98
N LEU A 967 -31.58 -30.10 47.54
CA LEU A 967 -30.98 -31.25 46.83
C LEU A 967 -31.90 -32.48 46.92
N ASP A 968 -31.82 -33.39 45.93
CA ASP A 968 -32.41 -34.74 45.99
C ASP A 968 -31.34 -35.85 46.16
N GLU A 969 -31.79 -37.07 46.44
CA GLU A 969 -30.92 -38.22 46.79
C GLU A 969 -29.94 -38.61 45.67
N GLU A 970 -30.29 -38.43 44.38
CA GLU A 970 -29.39 -38.69 43.24
C GLU A 970 -28.23 -37.70 43.19
N THR A 971 -28.48 -36.42 43.50
CA THR A 971 -27.45 -35.37 43.48
C THR A 971 -26.46 -35.56 44.64
N GLN A 972 -26.95 -35.98 45.82
CA GLN A 972 -26.11 -36.32 46.99
C GLN A 972 -25.19 -37.53 46.76
N GLY A 973 -25.57 -38.47 45.90
CA GLY A 973 -24.77 -39.67 45.60
C GLY A 973 -23.46 -39.38 44.85
N SER A 974 -23.40 -38.27 44.11
CA SER A 974 -22.20 -37.83 43.38
C SER A 974 -21.17 -37.14 44.29
N GLU A 975 -21.61 -36.39 45.31
CA GLU A 975 -20.76 -35.76 46.33
C GLU A 975 -20.12 -36.78 47.28
N ARG A 976 -20.85 -37.80 47.72
CA ARG A 976 -20.33 -38.81 48.67
C ARG A 976 -19.15 -39.63 48.15
N LYS A 977 -18.90 -39.65 46.84
CA LYS A 977 -17.72 -40.31 46.24
C LYS A 977 -16.46 -39.43 46.17
N ARG A 978 -16.51 -38.16 46.58
CA ARG A 978 -15.38 -37.21 46.44
C ARG A 978 -15.07 -36.36 47.68
N GLN A 979 -15.56 -36.71 48.86
CA GLN A 979 -15.02 -36.14 50.10
C GLN A 979 -13.65 -36.76 50.43
N THR A 980 -12.58 -36.20 49.86
CA THR A 980 -11.29 -36.08 50.56
C THR A 980 -11.19 -34.64 51.06
N PRO A 981 -10.80 -34.41 52.32
CA PRO A 981 -10.85 -33.08 52.91
C PRO A 981 -9.65 -32.25 52.39
N HIS A 982 -9.92 -31.12 51.73
CA HIS A 982 -9.11 -29.90 51.78
C HIS A 982 -9.81 -28.71 51.14
#